data_AF-A0A6P0S4L9-F1
#
_entry.id   AF-A0A6P0S4L9-F1
#
_cell.length_a   1.000
_cell.length_b   1.000
_cell.length_c   1.000
_cell.angle_alpha   90.00
_cell.angle_beta   90.00
_cell.angle_gamma   90.00
#
_symmetry.space_group_name_H-M   'P 1'
#
loop_
_entity.id
_entity.type
_entity.pdbx_description
1 polymer ?
#
loop_
_entity_poly.entity_id
_entity_poly.type
_entity_poly.pdbx_seq_one_letter_code
_entity_poly.pdbx_strand_id
1 'polypeptide(L)'
;DLLIQGNQGIDILALNHPYQTPFVSGGNLSLVSDGTIYGDAHYASGGSFSILNLAGEGGNFVALFDPIISSTEDVIFGNYNGPSLKVETLGSITVTGNITIDNPDGILAAFCAQNDCSDDAQILAQQPALILRAGLDELIEPAFDYPGDGFGQVPANPNPIFDGTTFNSAGGVSAPGDVTVDGDIAIGNNLDDPVFFTGPVMIEASGNITTGNINTFINSFGSDFPDGGLVDLQAGGNITTNNINSSSSDGNSGAVNLESGGNIIIKGNIEAFSMGDNVTSGAVTLDADGDITFQTIKTEATSGDGTATGGDVSITAEGVVRGLGTIDDTDNDTILTSGTTQGGSVTIQHNGGADNEQFIVGGGGDDTNNGTVGAIRTGDGDDEVILSITTIPGVDTLIPDNNTFELGDPDTNGISITFINQAPTLTANPQLSDTQENQPLTFTYDDLSAFITDVNGDNTSIQIEAITAGTLTRNGIALGAGDIIVSGDTLIYTPAAGNTGLINAFEITASDRVSSSASQTVSLNVTPEPPTPPAPEPPTPPAPEPPTPPAPEPPTPPAPEPPTPPAPEPPTPPAPEPPTPPAPPDDVLPEPIFPSNDFPKLVPVENLQPMEANLSLAEIDEGFTRRFEQYLGEDTDIPIKSLDEAREILGEVAEATGVKPALLYITFFPSDLEASQFKVLPQPDDELELVVVSPDGQPIRRRVGITRKQVLYMTGLLHRNITNVREPRRYLNPAQKLYQWLIAPIEANLQAQGIDNLVFIMDSGLRSLPMAALHDGTGFIVEKYSVGLMPSLSLTNTRYVNVQNLEVLGMGANTFTDQEPLPAVPLELELITSKLWSGKSFLNDDFTIDNLRKIRSSTPFGIIHLATHGQFLPGKLNNSYIQFGNKKLGLDQLGELGLNKPPVELLVLSACRTALGDEEAELGFAGLAVQAGVKSALGSLWYVSDEGTMGLMTSFYEQLKTAPIKAEAIRQAQLAMIKGEVRLEGGQLVTSNRSYPLLSELQQFEDRELSHPYYWSAFTMIGNPW
;
A
#
# COMPACT_ATOMS: atom_id res chain seq x y z
N ASP A 1 -21.26 -19.68 1.50
CA ASP A 1 -21.38 -18.21 1.54
C ASP A 1 -21.33 -17.72 2.97
N LEU A 2 -20.57 -16.65 3.20
CA LEU A 2 -20.41 -15.94 4.46
C LEU A 2 -20.73 -14.46 4.19
N LEU A 3 -21.75 -13.94 4.88
CA LEU A 3 -22.12 -12.52 4.82
C LEU A 3 -22.04 -11.94 6.23
N ILE A 4 -21.28 -10.85 6.37
CA ILE A 4 -21.19 -10.07 7.60
C ILE A 4 -21.64 -8.66 7.26
N GLN A 5 -22.67 -8.18 7.96
CA GLN A 5 -23.22 -6.85 7.75
C GLN A 5 -23.17 -6.05 9.04
N GLY A 6 -22.55 -4.87 8.98
CA GLY A 6 -22.50 -3.89 10.07
C GLY A 6 -23.34 -2.66 9.72
N ASN A 7 -23.97 -2.03 10.71
CA ASN A 7 -24.71 -0.78 10.54
C ASN A 7 -23.89 0.47 10.94
N GLN A 8 -22.67 0.29 11.45
CA GLN A 8 -21.76 1.36 11.89
C GLN A 8 -20.33 1.18 11.40
N GLY A 9 -19.91 -0.06 11.10
CA GLY A 9 -18.57 -0.47 10.74
C GLY A 9 -18.44 -1.99 10.91
N ILE A 10 -17.36 -2.56 10.40
CA ILE A 10 -16.95 -3.95 10.68
C ILE A 10 -15.48 -3.87 11.11
N ASP A 11 -15.12 -4.56 12.18
CA ASP A 11 -13.72 -4.65 12.61
C ASP A 11 -13.35 -6.14 12.76
N ILE A 12 -12.43 -6.58 11.91
CA ILE A 12 -11.90 -7.95 11.88
C ILE A 12 -10.42 -7.86 12.18
N LEU A 13 -10.04 -8.30 13.38
CA LEU A 13 -8.65 -8.51 13.78
C LEU A 13 -8.38 -10.02 13.92
N ALA A 14 -7.77 -10.63 12.90
CA ALA A 14 -7.57 -12.08 12.83
C ALA A 14 -6.09 -12.50 12.68
N LEU A 15 -5.15 -11.67 13.16
CA LEU A 15 -3.70 -11.85 13.00
C LEU A 15 -3.04 -12.90 13.92
N ASN A 16 -3.80 -13.64 14.73
CA ASN A 16 -3.22 -14.65 15.63
C ASN A 16 -2.66 -15.89 14.90
N HIS A 17 -2.87 -15.96 13.58
CA HIS A 17 -2.34 -17.00 12.71
C HIS A 17 -1.76 -16.38 11.42
N PRO A 18 -0.66 -15.62 11.51
CA PRO A 18 -0.08 -14.93 10.34
C PRO A 18 0.43 -15.91 9.27
N TYR A 19 0.53 -17.19 9.63
CA TYR A 19 0.99 -18.29 8.78
C TYR A 19 -0.16 -19.13 8.19
N GLN A 20 -1.42 -18.67 8.32
CA GLN A 20 -2.62 -19.32 7.78
C GLN A 20 -3.56 -18.27 7.21
N THR A 21 -4.57 -18.69 6.45
CA THR A 21 -5.72 -17.83 6.11
C THR A 21 -6.77 -17.95 7.23
N PRO A 22 -6.85 -17.00 8.18
CA PRO A 22 -7.76 -17.13 9.31
C PRO A 22 -9.23 -16.94 8.91
N PHE A 23 -9.51 -16.30 7.77
CA PHE A 23 -10.86 -15.88 7.39
C PHE A 23 -11.28 -16.45 6.03
N VAL A 24 -12.03 -17.56 6.07
CA VAL A 24 -12.32 -18.37 4.88
C VAL A 24 -13.82 -18.61 4.70
N SER A 25 -14.28 -18.57 3.44
CA SER A 25 -15.60 -19.05 3.01
C SER A 25 -15.46 -20.09 1.91
N GLY A 26 -16.20 -21.20 1.98
CA GLY A 26 -16.25 -22.19 0.89
C GLY A 26 -17.16 -21.80 -0.29
N GLY A 27 -17.77 -20.61 -0.24
CA GLY A 27 -18.51 -19.96 -1.33
C GLY A 27 -18.25 -18.47 -1.23
N ASN A 28 -19.23 -17.60 -1.52
CA ASN A 28 -19.02 -16.15 -1.47
C ASN A 28 -18.63 -15.65 -0.07
N LEU A 29 -17.84 -14.57 0.02
CA LEU A 29 -17.47 -13.90 1.26
C LEU A 29 -17.74 -12.39 1.10
N SER A 30 -18.70 -11.88 1.86
CA SER A 30 -19.12 -10.48 1.77
C SER A 30 -19.09 -9.79 3.13
N LEU A 31 -18.40 -8.64 3.20
CA LEU A 31 -18.43 -7.70 4.31
C LEU A 31 -19.19 -6.46 3.85
N VAL A 32 -20.25 -6.05 4.57
CA VAL A 32 -21.15 -4.99 4.10
C VAL A 32 -21.42 -3.96 5.21
N SER A 33 -21.03 -2.70 4.98
CA SER A 33 -21.24 -1.61 5.95
C SER A 33 -21.11 -0.24 5.30
N ASP A 34 -21.96 0.72 5.71
CA ASP A 34 -21.81 2.15 5.33
C ASP A 34 -20.70 2.87 6.13
N GLY A 35 -20.26 2.30 7.25
CA GLY A 35 -19.07 2.75 7.98
C GLY A 35 -17.83 1.93 7.62
N THR A 36 -16.65 2.39 8.05
CA THR A 36 -15.35 1.77 7.74
C THR A 36 -15.31 0.29 8.11
N ILE A 37 -14.77 -0.52 7.20
CA ILE A 37 -14.49 -1.94 7.41
C ILE A 37 -12.99 -2.05 7.68
N TYR A 38 -12.63 -2.23 8.95
CA TYR A 38 -11.29 -2.57 9.39
C TYR A 38 -11.10 -4.08 9.23
N GLY A 39 -10.07 -4.50 8.50
CA GLY A 39 -9.91 -5.91 8.16
C GLY A 39 -8.46 -6.35 8.12
N ASP A 40 -7.90 -6.58 9.29
CA ASP A 40 -6.57 -7.11 9.52
C ASP A 40 -6.59 -8.65 9.52
N ALA A 41 -6.63 -9.22 8.32
CA ALA A 41 -6.68 -10.66 8.11
C ALA A 41 -6.27 -11.03 6.68
N HIS A 42 -5.77 -12.26 6.51
CA HIS A 42 -5.79 -12.91 5.20
C HIS A 42 -7.17 -13.53 4.94
N TYR A 43 -7.71 -13.29 3.74
CA TYR A 43 -9.03 -13.73 3.29
C TYR A 43 -8.92 -14.75 2.17
N ALA A 44 -9.74 -15.81 2.25
CA ALA A 44 -9.96 -16.74 1.15
C ALA A 44 -11.45 -16.98 0.88
N SER A 45 -11.84 -16.95 -0.38
CA SER A 45 -13.21 -17.20 -0.83
C SER A 45 -13.25 -18.26 -1.93
N GLY A 46 -14.01 -19.33 -1.72
CA GLY A 46 -14.34 -20.33 -2.75
C GLY A 46 -15.45 -19.88 -3.72
N GLY A 47 -15.84 -18.61 -3.65
CA GLY A 47 -16.67 -17.86 -4.61
C GLY A 47 -16.16 -16.41 -4.63
N SER A 48 -17.00 -15.42 -4.93
CA SER A 48 -16.61 -14.00 -4.93
C SER A 48 -16.19 -13.50 -3.55
N PHE A 49 -15.30 -12.51 -3.51
CA PHE A 49 -14.99 -11.74 -2.30
C PHE A 49 -15.45 -10.29 -2.47
N SER A 50 -16.16 -9.74 -1.49
CA SER A 50 -16.68 -8.37 -1.62
C SER A 50 -16.64 -7.59 -0.30
N ILE A 51 -16.15 -6.36 -0.34
CA ILE A 51 -16.31 -5.35 0.70
C ILE A 51 -17.20 -4.25 0.15
N LEU A 52 -18.42 -4.13 0.68
CA LEU A 52 -19.47 -3.30 0.09
C LEU A 52 -20.05 -2.31 1.11
N ASN A 53 -20.64 -1.23 0.63
CA ASN A 53 -21.57 -0.40 1.39
C ASN A 53 -22.99 -0.97 1.36
N LEU A 54 -23.95 -0.40 2.10
CA LEU A 54 -25.34 -0.87 2.11
C LEU A 54 -26.09 -0.62 0.79
N ALA A 55 -25.55 0.22 -0.10
CA ALA A 55 -26.05 0.40 -1.46
C ALA A 55 -25.56 -0.71 -2.42
N GLY A 56 -24.62 -1.55 -1.98
CA GLY A 56 -24.02 -2.62 -2.78
C GLY A 56 -22.87 -2.16 -3.67
N GLU A 57 -22.35 -0.96 -3.45
CA GLU A 57 -21.15 -0.42 -4.10
C GLU A 57 -19.91 -0.74 -3.25
N GLY A 58 -18.69 -0.50 -3.74
CA GLY A 58 -17.47 -0.75 -2.98
C GLY A 58 -17.43 0.02 -1.64
N GLY A 59 -17.22 -0.70 -0.55
CA GLY A 59 -17.12 -0.15 0.81
C GLY A 59 -15.71 0.28 1.18
N ASN A 60 -15.57 1.21 2.13
CA ASN A 60 -14.26 1.66 2.62
C ASN A 60 -13.57 0.56 3.43
N PHE A 61 -12.42 0.12 2.93
CA PHE A 61 -11.59 -0.92 3.53
C PHE A 61 -10.32 -0.28 4.13
N VAL A 62 -10.07 -0.54 5.41
CA VAL A 62 -8.87 -0.10 6.10
C VAL A 62 -8.18 -1.32 6.72
N ALA A 63 -6.87 -1.39 6.61
CA ALA A 63 -6.05 -2.36 7.33
C ALA A 63 -4.92 -1.62 8.04
N LEU A 64 -4.59 -2.07 9.25
CA LEU A 64 -3.47 -1.59 10.05
C LEU A 64 -2.26 -2.51 9.96
N PHE A 65 -2.45 -3.77 9.54
CA PHE A 65 -1.41 -4.79 9.53
C PHE A 65 -1.28 -5.52 8.19
N ASP A 66 -2.16 -6.47 7.86
CA ASP A 66 -1.95 -7.30 6.67
C ASP A 66 -3.27 -7.77 6.05
N PRO A 67 -3.60 -7.32 4.83
CA PRO A 67 -4.62 -7.96 4.02
C PRO A 67 -4.01 -8.65 2.79
N ILE A 68 -4.16 -9.97 2.74
CA ILE A 68 -3.99 -10.76 1.54
C ILE A 68 -5.35 -11.35 1.19
N ILE A 69 -5.81 -11.15 -0.04
CA ILE A 69 -7.12 -11.59 -0.50
C ILE A 69 -6.94 -12.61 -1.62
N SER A 70 -7.60 -13.76 -1.49
CA SER A 70 -7.67 -14.79 -2.52
C SER A 70 -9.12 -15.19 -2.78
N SER A 71 -9.48 -15.35 -4.06
CA SER A 71 -10.86 -15.68 -4.45
C SER A 71 -10.91 -16.50 -5.73
N THR A 72 -11.80 -17.48 -5.82
CA THR A 72 -11.98 -18.25 -7.06
C THR A 72 -12.92 -17.59 -8.08
N GLU A 73 -13.50 -16.44 -7.75
CA GLU A 73 -14.41 -15.64 -8.60
C GLU A 73 -14.14 -14.14 -8.35
N ASP A 74 -14.98 -13.24 -8.84
CA ASP A 74 -14.70 -11.80 -8.81
C ASP A 74 -14.48 -11.21 -7.38
N VAL A 75 -13.59 -10.22 -7.31
CA VAL A 75 -13.24 -9.46 -6.09
C VAL A 75 -13.69 -8.01 -6.23
N ILE A 76 -14.43 -7.47 -5.25
CA ILE A 76 -14.93 -6.08 -5.27
C ILE A 76 -14.67 -5.37 -3.94
N PHE A 77 -14.11 -4.16 -3.96
CA PHE A 77 -14.02 -3.28 -2.78
C PHE A 77 -14.01 -1.79 -3.16
N GLY A 78 -14.14 -0.90 -2.18
CA GLY A 78 -14.09 0.56 -2.36
C GLY A 78 -12.70 1.13 -2.15
N ASN A 79 -12.58 2.21 -1.38
CA ASN A 79 -11.27 2.75 -1.02
C ASN A 79 -10.48 1.74 -0.17
N TYR A 80 -9.19 1.61 -0.43
CA TYR A 80 -8.25 0.91 0.45
C TYR A 80 -7.25 1.90 1.05
N ASN A 81 -7.05 1.82 2.37
CA ASN A 81 -5.98 2.53 3.05
C ASN A 81 -5.34 1.61 4.09
N GLY A 82 -4.04 1.36 3.94
CA GLY A 82 -3.30 0.51 4.86
C GLY A 82 -1.93 0.11 4.33
N PRO A 83 -1.29 -0.89 4.93
CA PRO A 83 -0.02 -1.45 4.49
C PRO A 83 -0.17 -2.25 3.19
N SER A 84 0.90 -2.90 2.76
CA SER A 84 0.99 -3.65 1.49
C SER A 84 -0.21 -4.56 1.27
N LEU A 85 -0.71 -4.58 0.03
CA LEU A 85 -1.93 -5.29 -0.34
C LEU A 85 -1.64 -6.26 -1.48
N LYS A 86 -2.10 -7.51 -1.31
CA LYS A 86 -2.13 -8.51 -2.38
C LYS A 86 -3.55 -9.01 -2.61
N VAL A 87 -3.97 -9.07 -3.88
CA VAL A 87 -5.24 -9.65 -4.31
C VAL A 87 -5.01 -10.60 -5.48
N GLU A 88 -5.45 -11.85 -5.35
CA GLU A 88 -5.42 -12.84 -6.43
C GLU A 88 -6.80 -13.45 -6.69
N THR A 89 -7.18 -13.55 -7.96
CA THR A 89 -8.44 -14.19 -8.35
C THR A 89 -8.43 -14.84 -9.73
N LEU A 90 -9.27 -15.86 -9.92
CA LEU A 90 -9.60 -16.43 -11.23
C LEU A 90 -10.59 -15.56 -12.03
N GLY A 91 -11.27 -14.62 -11.38
CA GLY A 91 -12.21 -13.66 -11.97
C GLY A 91 -11.60 -12.27 -12.14
N SER A 92 -12.44 -11.23 -12.08
CA SER A 92 -12.03 -9.82 -12.16
C SER A 92 -11.81 -9.18 -10.78
N ILE A 93 -10.98 -8.13 -10.72
CA ILE A 93 -10.81 -7.25 -9.55
C ILE A 93 -11.43 -5.90 -9.87
N THR A 94 -12.33 -5.40 -9.01
CA THR A 94 -12.93 -4.07 -9.12
C THR A 94 -12.76 -3.28 -7.82
N VAL A 95 -12.11 -2.12 -7.93
CA VAL A 95 -11.88 -1.18 -6.85
C VAL A 95 -12.57 0.13 -7.22
N THR A 96 -13.69 0.45 -6.57
CA THR A 96 -14.51 1.63 -6.93
C THR A 96 -13.99 2.94 -6.32
N GLY A 97 -12.77 2.94 -5.78
CA GLY A 97 -12.16 4.05 -5.04
C GLY A 97 -10.64 4.08 -5.18
N ASN A 98 -9.98 4.85 -4.32
CA ASN A 98 -8.53 4.98 -4.28
C ASN A 98 -7.88 3.81 -3.54
N ILE A 99 -6.65 3.48 -3.91
CA ILE A 99 -5.77 2.57 -3.15
C ILE A 99 -4.62 3.40 -2.60
N THR A 100 -4.43 3.37 -1.28
CA THR A 100 -3.29 4.01 -0.61
C THR A 100 -2.54 2.96 0.21
N ILE A 101 -1.28 2.71 -0.16
CA ILE A 101 -0.38 1.81 0.55
C ILE A 101 0.59 2.65 1.38
N ASP A 102 0.58 2.56 2.70
CA ASP A 102 1.37 3.45 3.56
C ASP A 102 2.61 2.80 4.20
N ASN A 103 2.68 1.46 4.24
CA ASN A 103 3.77 0.71 4.87
C ASN A 103 3.99 -0.67 4.21
N PRO A 104 5.18 -1.29 4.38
CA PRO A 104 5.36 -2.73 4.16
C PRO A 104 4.47 -3.56 5.09
N ASP A 105 4.24 -4.80 4.72
CA ASP A 105 3.66 -5.83 5.59
C ASP A 105 4.66 -6.21 6.71
N GLY A 106 4.48 -5.59 7.88
CA GLY A 106 5.39 -5.75 9.01
C GLY A 106 5.35 -7.13 9.67
N ILE A 107 4.26 -7.88 9.51
CA ILE A 107 4.12 -9.23 10.07
C ILE A 107 4.83 -10.24 9.16
N LEU A 108 4.66 -10.09 7.84
CA LEU A 108 5.33 -10.90 6.83
C LEU A 108 6.84 -10.69 6.84
N ALA A 109 7.31 -9.47 7.14
CA ALA A 109 8.73 -9.18 7.36
C ALA A 109 9.37 -10.06 8.44
N ALA A 110 8.69 -10.21 9.58
CA ALA A 110 9.18 -11.07 10.67
C ALA A 110 9.21 -12.55 10.28
N PHE A 111 8.27 -12.98 9.42
CA PHE A 111 8.17 -14.36 8.94
C PHE A 111 9.25 -14.68 7.88
N CYS A 112 9.37 -13.86 6.84
CA CYS A 112 10.33 -14.08 5.76
C CYS A 112 11.78 -13.92 6.21
N ALA A 113 12.04 -13.22 7.32
CA ALA A 113 13.35 -13.21 7.95
C ALA A 113 13.79 -14.59 8.50
N GLN A 114 12.85 -15.53 8.69
CA GLN A 114 13.10 -16.85 9.28
C GLN A 114 12.75 -18.02 8.35
N ASN A 115 12.13 -17.76 7.20
CA ASN A 115 11.60 -18.78 6.29
C ASN A 115 11.89 -18.43 4.83
N ASP A 116 11.86 -19.44 3.98
CA ASP A 116 11.94 -19.24 2.53
C ASP A 116 10.57 -18.79 2.01
N CYS A 117 10.45 -17.50 1.73
CA CYS A 117 9.23 -16.88 1.23
C CYS A 117 9.27 -16.80 -0.30
N SER A 118 8.10 -16.84 -0.92
CA SER A 118 7.94 -16.47 -2.32
C SER A 118 8.36 -15.02 -2.57
N ASP A 119 8.61 -14.70 -3.83
CA ASP A 119 9.06 -13.37 -4.24
C ASP A 119 8.04 -12.28 -3.88
N ASP A 120 6.75 -12.54 -4.11
CA ASP A 120 5.67 -11.63 -3.68
C ASP A 120 5.68 -11.37 -2.18
N ALA A 121 5.79 -12.43 -1.38
CA ALA A 121 5.81 -12.29 0.07
C ALA A 121 7.03 -11.52 0.55
N GLN A 122 8.19 -11.70 -0.10
CA GLN A 122 9.38 -10.91 0.17
C GLN A 122 9.19 -9.43 -0.20
N ILE A 123 8.54 -9.14 -1.33
CA ILE A 123 8.24 -7.78 -1.78
C ILE A 123 7.31 -7.08 -0.78
N LEU A 124 6.16 -7.68 -0.48
CA LEU A 124 5.17 -7.12 0.45
C LEU A 124 5.79 -6.90 1.84
N ALA A 125 6.68 -7.78 2.28
CA ALA A 125 7.37 -7.69 3.57
C ALA A 125 8.40 -6.54 3.66
N GLN A 126 9.12 -6.26 2.58
CA GLN A 126 10.29 -5.38 2.61
C GLN A 126 9.95 -3.93 2.25
N GLN A 127 8.91 -3.73 1.44
CA GLN A 127 8.55 -2.44 0.87
C GLN A 127 7.02 -2.28 0.81
N PRO A 128 6.49 -1.04 0.90
CA PRO A 128 5.07 -0.80 0.65
C PRO A 128 4.75 -1.18 -0.80
N ALA A 129 4.00 -2.26 -1.02
CA ALA A 129 3.76 -2.81 -2.35
C ALA A 129 2.27 -3.11 -2.59
N LEU A 130 1.87 -2.99 -3.85
CA LEU A 130 0.55 -3.39 -4.34
C LEU A 130 0.71 -4.48 -5.40
N ILE A 131 0.06 -5.62 -5.18
CA ILE A 131 0.02 -6.75 -6.13
C ILE A 131 -1.43 -7.10 -6.41
N LEU A 132 -1.87 -6.95 -7.67
CA LEU A 132 -3.22 -7.32 -8.11
C LEU A 132 -3.12 -8.31 -9.29
N ARG A 133 -3.68 -9.52 -9.17
CA ARG A 133 -3.72 -10.51 -10.25
C ARG A 133 -5.13 -11.03 -10.51
N ALA A 134 -5.61 -10.87 -11.73
CA ALA A 134 -6.96 -11.24 -12.16
C ALA A 134 -6.98 -12.19 -13.36
N GLY A 135 -7.96 -13.09 -13.39
CA GLY A 135 -8.13 -14.05 -14.48
C GLY A 135 -7.06 -15.13 -14.53
N LEU A 136 -6.51 -15.50 -13.37
CA LEU A 136 -5.52 -16.56 -13.25
C LEU A 136 -6.13 -17.94 -13.62
N ASP A 137 -5.32 -18.85 -14.17
CA ASP A 137 -5.73 -20.25 -14.39
C ASP A 137 -5.86 -21.01 -13.05
N GLU A 138 -4.99 -20.69 -12.10
CA GLU A 138 -5.00 -21.16 -10.72
C GLU A 138 -4.43 -20.10 -9.78
N LEU A 139 -4.85 -20.11 -8.50
CA LEU A 139 -4.32 -19.18 -7.51
C LEU A 139 -2.84 -19.52 -7.23
N ILE A 140 -1.95 -18.53 -7.44
CA ILE A 140 -0.49 -18.71 -7.38
C ILE A 140 -0.04 -18.90 -5.94
N GLU A 141 -0.61 -18.14 -5.02
CA GLU A 141 -0.40 -18.31 -3.58
C GLU A 141 -1.75 -18.37 -2.87
N PRO A 142 -2.34 -19.56 -2.73
CA PRO A 142 -3.54 -19.74 -1.93
C PRO A 142 -3.18 -19.58 -0.45
N ALA A 143 -2.91 -18.34 -0.03
CA ALA A 143 -2.61 -17.87 1.32
C ALA A 143 -1.91 -18.91 2.23
N PHE A 144 -0.59 -18.99 2.12
CA PHE A 144 0.36 -19.73 2.96
C PHE A 144 0.09 -21.24 3.16
N ASP A 145 1.07 -22.02 2.74
CA ASP A 145 1.12 -23.48 2.76
C ASP A 145 0.57 -24.10 4.05
N TYR A 146 -0.48 -24.90 3.91
CA TYR A 146 -1.16 -25.61 5.00
C TYR A 146 -0.28 -26.79 5.46
N PRO A 147 0.11 -26.91 6.75
CA PRO A 147 0.77 -28.11 7.21
C PRO A 147 -0.28 -29.23 7.37
N GLY A 148 -0.41 -30.06 6.33
CA GLY A 148 -0.88 -31.45 6.43
C GLY A 148 -2.39 -31.67 6.56
N ASP A 149 -2.94 -32.40 5.58
CA ASP A 149 -3.99 -33.43 5.74
C ASP A 149 -5.03 -33.24 6.87
N GLY A 150 -5.85 -32.19 6.78
CA GLY A 150 -6.79 -31.87 7.86
C GLY A 150 -8.21 -31.43 7.51
N PHE A 151 -8.51 -30.91 6.31
CA PHE A 151 -9.88 -30.50 5.95
C PHE A 151 -10.27 -30.90 4.53
N GLY A 152 -10.89 -32.08 4.46
CA GLY A 152 -12.08 -32.41 3.69
C GLY A 152 -12.21 -31.88 2.25
N GLN A 153 -12.18 -32.82 1.31
CA GLN A 153 -13.05 -32.82 0.14
C GLN A 153 -14.36 -32.07 0.41
N VAL A 154 -14.64 -31.02 -0.34
CA VAL A 154 -15.94 -30.34 -0.36
C VAL A 154 -17.01 -31.41 -0.61
N PRO A 155 -17.87 -31.74 0.38
CA PRO A 155 -18.89 -32.76 0.17
C PRO A 155 -19.89 -32.24 -0.85
N ALA A 156 -20.10 -33.01 -1.92
CA ALA A 156 -21.17 -32.75 -2.85
C ALA A 156 -22.55 -32.90 -2.16
N ASN A 157 -23.20 -31.77 -1.84
CA ASN A 157 -24.66 -31.56 -1.67
C ASN A 157 -25.35 -32.21 -0.42
N PRO A 158 -26.53 -31.75 0.09
CA PRO A 158 -27.37 -30.57 -0.23
C PRO A 158 -27.80 -29.69 0.97
N ASN A 159 -27.88 -28.38 0.72
CA ASN A 159 -28.82 -27.38 1.22
C ASN A 159 -29.45 -27.56 2.64
N PRO A 160 -28.99 -26.85 3.69
CA PRO A 160 -29.80 -26.57 4.86
C PRO A 160 -30.64 -25.31 4.63
N ILE A 161 -31.95 -25.48 4.48
CA ILE A 161 -32.92 -24.38 4.41
C ILE A 161 -33.02 -23.74 5.80
N PHE A 162 -32.49 -22.53 5.93
CA PHE A 162 -32.84 -21.59 7.00
C PHE A 162 -33.96 -20.68 6.49
N ASP A 163 -35.10 -20.68 7.18
CA ASP A 163 -36.27 -19.87 6.84
C ASP A 163 -36.00 -18.41 7.28
N GLY A 164 -35.55 -17.59 6.34
CA GLY A 164 -35.26 -16.16 6.53
C GLY A 164 -34.23 -15.65 5.54
N THR A 165 -34.71 -15.12 4.40
CA THR A 165 -33.94 -14.58 3.26
C THR A 165 -32.97 -15.56 2.59
N THR A 166 -33.44 -16.20 1.52
CA THR A 166 -32.58 -16.76 0.48
C THR A 166 -31.89 -15.62 -0.26
N PHE A 167 -30.57 -15.51 -0.10
CA PHE A 167 -29.73 -14.71 -0.98
C PHE A 167 -29.25 -15.61 -2.13
N ASN A 168 -29.56 -15.21 -3.36
CA ASN A 168 -28.84 -15.70 -4.53
C ASN A 168 -27.82 -14.61 -4.85
N SER A 169 -26.55 -14.79 -4.50
CA SER A 169 -25.48 -14.07 -5.19
C SER A 169 -25.14 -14.87 -6.44
N ALA A 170 -25.33 -14.25 -7.60
CA ALA A 170 -24.67 -14.69 -8.81
C ALA A 170 -23.20 -14.27 -8.67
N GLY A 171 -22.42 -15.08 -7.96
CA GLY A 171 -20.98 -15.07 -8.17
C GLY A 171 -20.71 -15.63 -9.56
N GLY A 172 -19.80 -15.01 -10.28
CA GLY A 172 -19.41 -15.39 -11.62
C GLY A 172 -17.91 -15.21 -11.74
N VAL A 173 -17.29 -16.09 -12.52
CA VAL A 173 -15.94 -15.85 -13.01
C VAL A 173 -16.11 -14.95 -14.23
N SER A 174 -15.77 -13.67 -14.08
CA SER A 174 -15.61 -12.80 -15.25
C SER A 174 -14.39 -13.26 -16.04
N ALA A 175 -14.58 -13.57 -17.32
CA ALA A 175 -13.55 -14.06 -18.22
C ALA A 175 -13.65 -13.32 -19.57
N PRO A 176 -12.57 -12.68 -20.06
CA PRO A 176 -11.27 -12.58 -19.39
C PRO A 176 -11.38 -11.78 -18.07
N GLY A 177 -10.49 -12.06 -17.12
CA GLY A 177 -10.45 -11.37 -15.82
C GLY A 177 -9.80 -10.00 -15.97
N ASP A 178 -10.55 -8.95 -15.68
CA ASP A 178 -10.13 -7.55 -15.76
C ASP A 178 -9.65 -7.03 -14.39
N VAL A 179 -8.76 -6.03 -14.37
CA VAL A 179 -8.49 -5.20 -13.18
C VAL A 179 -8.97 -3.78 -13.43
N THR A 180 -9.89 -3.30 -12.60
CA THR A 180 -10.38 -1.91 -12.65
C THR A 180 -10.18 -1.23 -11.30
N VAL A 181 -9.47 -0.09 -11.29
CA VAL A 181 -9.34 0.82 -10.15
C VAL A 181 -9.86 2.19 -10.59
N ASP A 182 -11.08 2.54 -10.18
CA ASP A 182 -11.73 3.80 -10.60
C ASP A 182 -11.01 5.05 -10.05
N GLY A 183 -10.35 4.91 -8.90
CA GLY A 183 -9.58 5.95 -8.24
C GLY A 183 -8.08 5.91 -8.54
N ASP A 184 -7.34 6.70 -7.77
CA ASP A 184 -5.88 6.78 -7.85
C ASP A 184 -5.22 5.69 -6.98
N ILE A 185 -4.08 5.20 -7.46
CA ILE A 185 -3.16 4.33 -6.72
C ILE A 185 -2.02 5.21 -6.22
N ALA A 186 -1.78 5.18 -4.90
CA ALA A 186 -0.68 5.86 -4.25
C ALA A 186 0.08 4.90 -3.34
N ILE A 187 1.39 4.78 -3.56
CA ILE A 187 2.31 4.07 -2.69
C ILE A 187 3.11 5.11 -1.90
N GLY A 188 3.12 4.96 -0.58
CA GLY A 188 3.56 6.00 0.34
C GLY A 188 2.49 7.09 0.55
N ASN A 189 2.72 7.96 1.53
CA ASN A 189 1.80 9.07 1.79
C ASN A 189 2.11 10.24 0.85
N ASN A 190 1.19 10.50 -0.08
CA ASN A 190 1.28 11.64 -0.98
C ASN A 190 1.18 12.99 -0.24
N LEU A 191 2.13 13.86 -0.59
CA LEU A 191 2.19 15.32 -0.52
C LEU A 191 2.29 16.06 0.83
N ASP A 192 1.91 15.49 1.99
CA ASP A 192 1.93 16.22 3.27
C ASP A 192 2.58 15.47 4.47
N ASP A 193 3.14 14.28 4.26
CA ASP A 193 3.66 13.40 5.33
C ASP A 193 5.03 12.81 4.93
N PRO A 194 6.09 12.93 5.76
CA PRO A 194 7.40 12.33 5.49
C PRO A 194 7.36 10.82 5.77
N VAL A 195 6.67 10.05 4.92
CA VAL A 195 6.90 8.60 4.84
C VAL A 195 8.14 8.36 3.97
N PHE A 196 9.06 7.53 4.47
CA PHE A 196 10.40 7.29 3.92
C PHE A 196 10.49 6.05 3.02
N PHE A 197 9.35 5.51 2.58
CA PHE A 197 9.29 4.26 1.83
C PHE A 197 8.33 4.42 0.66
N THR A 198 8.76 3.98 -0.51
CA THR A 198 7.92 3.69 -1.67
C THR A 198 8.23 2.26 -2.12
N GLY A 199 7.46 1.74 -3.06
CA GLY A 199 7.61 0.38 -3.54
C GLY A 199 6.72 0.11 -4.76
N PRO A 200 6.71 -1.14 -5.23
CA PRO A 200 6.18 -1.48 -6.54
C PRO A 200 4.65 -1.50 -6.59
N VAL A 201 4.11 -1.12 -7.74
CA VAL A 201 2.76 -1.45 -8.20
C VAL A 201 2.90 -2.51 -9.28
N MET A 202 2.40 -3.71 -9.02
CA MET A 202 2.37 -4.83 -9.97
C MET A 202 0.92 -5.25 -10.22
N ILE A 203 0.48 -5.17 -11.48
CA ILE A 203 -0.88 -5.55 -11.87
C ILE A 203 -0.83 -6.49 -13.07
N GLU A 204 -1.49 -7.64 -12.94
CA GLU A 204 -1.64 -8.65 -13.99
C GLU A 204 -3.12 -8.93 -14.24
N ALA A 205 -3.53 -8.94 -15.50
CA ALA A 205 -4.89 -9.27 -15.91
C ALA A 205 -4.90 -10.07 -17.21
N SER A 206 -5.61 -11.21 -17.25
CA SER A 206 -5.88 -11.88 -18.54
C SER A 206 -6.74 -11.04 -19.50
N GLY A 207 -7.47 -10.06 -18.96
CA GLY A 207 -8.28 -9.07 -19.67
C GLY A 207 -7.64 -7.69 -19.67
N ASN A 208 -8.44 -6.66 -19.46
CA ASN A 208 -8.00 -5.27 -19.46
C ASN A 208 -7.52 -4.81 -18.07
N ILE A 209 -6.60 -3.85 -18.05
CA ILE A 209 -6.25 -3.07 -16.86
C ILE A 209 -6.75 -1.65 -17.07
N THR A 210 -7.54 -1.13 -16.12
CA THR A 210 -7.96 0.28 -16.10
C THR A 210 -7.68 0.89 -14.72
N THR A 211 -6.93 1.99 -14.66
CA THR A 211 -6.62 2.70 -13.40
C THR A 211 -6.79 4.21 -13.52
N GLY A 212 -6.94 4.90 -12.39
CA GLY A 212 -6.67 6.34 -12.28
C GLY A 212 -5.18 6.66 -12.41
N ASN A 213 -4.70 7.64 -11.64
CA ASN A 213 -3.26 7.94 -11.56
C ASN A 213 -2.54 6.85 -10.77
N ILE A 214 -1.29 6.55 -11.15
CA ILE A 214 -0.40 5.66 -10.39
C ILE A 214 0.77 6.51 -9.89
N ASN A 215 0.90 6.61 -8.57
CA ASN A 215 1.94 7.41 -7.92
C ASN A 215 2.79 6.51 -7.02
N THR A 216 4.03 6.29 -7.42
CA THR A 216 5.09 5.61 -6.66
C THR A 216 6.29 6.53 -6.43
N PHE A 217 6.13 7.84 -6.69
CA PHE A 217 7.20 8.82 -6.56
C PHE A 217 7.61 9.06 -5.12
N ILE A 218 8.84 9.51 -4.92
CA ILE A 218 9.36 9.95 -3.63
C ILE A 218 9.93 11.36 -3.74
N ASN A 219 9.48 12.26 -2.84
CA ASN A 219 9.90 13.67 -2.81
C ASN A 219 10.61 14.02 -1.49
N SER A 220 11.45 13.11 -1.00
CA SER A 220 12.15 13.23 0.28
C SER A 220 13.66 13.18 0.08
N PHE A 221 14.32 14.29 0.42
CA PHE A 221 15.78 14.40 0.43
C PHE A 221 16.37 13.76 1.68
N GLY A 222 17.35 12.87 1.52
CA GLY A 222 18.07 12.17 2.58
C GLY A 222 17.36 10.94 3.16
N SER A 223 16.53 10.26 2.36
CA SER A 223 15.84 9.03 2.79
C SER A 223 16.76 7.79 2.72
N ASP A 224 16.52 6.79 3.59
CA ASP A 224 17.21 5.49 3.56
C ASP A 224 16.84 4.65 2.31
N PHE A 225 15.75 5.03 1.63
CA PHE A 225 15.21 4.39 0.42
C PHE A 225 14.92 5.49 -0.62
N PRO A 226 15.96 6.03 -1.27
CA PRO A 226 15.83 7.20 -2.10
C PRO A 226 15.19 6.90 -3.46
N ASP A 227 14.86 5.65 -3.75
CA ASP A 227 14.43 5.25 -5.08
C ASP A 227 12.91 5.26 -5.22
N GLY A 228 12.40 5.71 -6.36
CA GLY A 228 10.98 5.63 -6.74
C GLY A 228 10.54 4.18 -6.97
N GLY A 229 9.25 3.89 -6.80
CA GLY A 229 8.73 2.53 -6.94
C GLY A 229 8.49 2.12 -8.40
N LEU A 230 8.77 0.85 -8.73
CA LEU A 230 8.45 0.23 -10.02
C LEU A 230 6.93 0.28 -10.30
N VAL A 231 6.57 0.53 -11.56
CA VAL A 231 5.21 0.31 -12.05
C VAL A 231 5.26 -0.74 -13.14
N ASP A 232 4.62 -1.89 -12.93
CA ASP A 232 4.61 -3.03 -13.85
C ASP A 232 3.18 -3.49 -14.09
N LEU A 233 2.70 -3.37 -15.33
CA LEU A 233 1.32 -3.69 -15.74
C LEU A 233 1.33 -4.66 -16.92
N GLN A 234 0.68 -5.81 -16.78
CA GLN A 234 0.60 -6.84 -17.83
C GLN A 234 -0.86 -7.20 -18.09
N ALA A 235 -1.35 -6.96 -19.31
CA ALA A 235 -2.74 -7.19 -19.70
C ALA A 235 -2.84 -8.07 -20.95
N GLY A 236 -3.70 -9.09 -20.94
CA GLY A 236 -4.08 -9.81 -22.17
C GLY A 236 -5.01 -9.00 -23.09
N GLY A 237 -5.67 -7.97 -22.54
CA GLY A 237 -6.49 -6.99 -23.25
C GLY A 237 -5.80 -5.62 -23.32
N ASN A 238 -6.54 -4.53 -23.12
CA ASN A 238 -5.99 -3.17 -23.15
C ASN A 238 -5.48 -2.72 -21.77
N ILE A 239 -4.49 -1.83 -21.75
CA ILE A 239 -4.10 -1.04 -20.58
C ILE A 239 -4.61 0.39 -20.77
N THR A 240 -5.36 0.93 -19.80
CA THR A 240 -5.79 2.33 -19.75
C THR A 240 -5.48 2.96 -18.39
N THR A 241 -4.69 4.02 -18.36
CA THR A 241 -4.26 4.70 -17.13
C THR A 241 -4.28 6.23 -17.32
N ASN A 242 -4.27 7.00 -16.23
CA ASN A 242 -4.10 8.46 -16.28
C ASN A 242 -2.60 8.83 -16.23
N ASN A 243 -2.13 9.51 -15.20
CA ASN A 243 -0.70 9.81 -15.03
C ASN A 243 0.01 8.65 -14.33
N ILE A 244 1.27 8.42 -14.68
CA ILE A 244 2.17 7.51 -13.98
C ILE A 244 3.36 8.33 -13.49
N ASN A 245 3.60 8.35 -12.17
CA ASN A 245 4.73 9.06 -11.60
C ASN A 245 5.52 8.14 -10.66
N SER A 246 6.73 7.77 -11.08
CA SER A 246 7.71 6.96 -10.36
C SER A 246 8.97 7.74 -10.00
N SER A 247 8.91 9.08 -10.06
CA SER A 247 10.06 9.96 -9.89
C SER A 247 10.71 9.88 -8.51
N SER A 248 11.98 10.27 -8.41
CA SER A 248 12.69 10.48 -7.15
C SER A 248 13.38 11.84 -7.09
N SER A 249 13.27 12.50 -5.92
CA SER A 249 13.97 13.76 -5.64
C SER A 249 15.41 13.60 -5.12
N ASP A 250 15.81 12.41 -4.68
CA ASP A 250 17.15 12.20 -4.10
C ASP A 250 17.73 10.79 -4.33
N GLY A 251 17.29 10.13 -5.40
CA GLY A 251 17.69 8.78 -5.81
C GLY A 251 17.22 8.42 -7.22
N ASN A 252 17.16 7.13 -7.52
CA ASN A 252 16.75 6.60 -8.82
C ASN A 252 15.23 6.56 -8.92
N SER A 253 14.63 7.05 -10.00
CA SER A 253 13.21 6.81 -10.25
C SER A 253 12.93 5.34 -10.55
N GLY A 254 11.71 4.90 -10.29
CA GLY A 254 11.26 3.56 -10.63
C GLY A 254 11.02 3.39 -12.13
N ALA A 255 11.28 2.21 -12.66
CA ALA A 255 10.93 1.86 -14.04
C ALA A 255 9.41 1.79 -14.23
N VAL A 256 8.96 1.96 -15.47
CA VAL A 256 7.55 1.87 -15.89
C VAL A 256 7.45 0.89 -17.04
N ASN A 257 6.87 -0.28 -16.81
CA ASN A 257 6.74 -1.37 -17.78
C ASN A 257 5.26 -1.69 -18.02
N LEU A 258 4.80 -1.55 -19.25
CA LEU A 258 3.42 -1.83 -19.64
C LEU A 258 3.44 -2.79 -20.83
N GLU A 259 2.87 -3.99 -20.67
CA GLU A 259 2.72 -5.02 -21.71
C GLU A 259 1.24 -5.33 -21.95
N SER A 260 0.79 -5.27 -23.20
CA SER A 260 -0.64 -5.32 -23.55
C SER A 260 -0.88 -6.18 -24.81
N GLY A 261 -1.73 -7.20 -24.69
CA GLY A 261 -2.28 -7.93 -25.85
C GLY A 261 -3.30 -7.13 -26.68
N GLY A 262 -3.51 -5.86 -26.33
CA GLY A 262 -4.34 -4.90 -27.04
C GLY A 262 -3.67 -3.54 -27.12
N ASN A 263 -4.40 -2.47 -26.86
CA ASN A 263 -3.87 -1.10 -26.88
C ASN A 263 -3.29 -0.68 -25.53
N ILE A 264 -2.34 0.25 -25.53
CA ILE A 264 -1.93 0.99 -24.34
C ILE A 264 -2.39 2.44 -24.47
N ILE A 265 -3.17 2.93 -23.50
CA ILE A 265 -3.73 4.28 -23.48
C ILE A 265 -3.39 4.97 -22.15
N ILE A 266 -2.37 5.80 -22.16
CA ILE A 266 -2.01 6.68 -21.04
C ILE A 266 -2.61 8.06 -21.30
N LYS A 267 -3.68 8.42 -20.59
CA LYS A 267 -4.38 9.70 -20.77
C LYS A 267 -3.58 10.89 -20.23
N GLY A 268 -2.63 10.64 -19.33
CA GLY A 268 -1.75 11.62 -18.71
C GLY A 268 -0.28 11.45 -19.11
N ASN A 269 0.59 11.96 -18.26
CA ASN A 269 2.05 11.94 -18.44
C ASN A 269 2.68 10.73 -17.76
N ILE A 270 3.83 10.29 -18.28
CA ILE A 270 4.73 9.36 -17.60
C ILE A 270 5.96 10.14 -17.10
N GLU A 271 6.15 10.17 -15.79
CA GLU A 271 7.25 10.87 -15.11
C GLU A 271 8.08 9.89 -14.30
N ALA A 272 9.30 9.62 -14.76
CA ALA A 272 10.32 8.84 -14.06
C ALA A 272 11.59 9.68 -13.92
N PHE A 273 11.46 10.87 -13.34
CA PHE A 273 12.56 11.82 -13.14
C PHE A 273 13.42 11.44 -11.94
N SER A 274 14.75 11.56 -12.04
CA SER A 274 15.69 11.36 -10.92
C SER A 274 16.47 12.62 -10.61
N MET A 275 16.70 12.86 -9.32
CA MET A 275 17.58 13.91 -8.84
C MET A 275 18.46 13.35 -7.73
N GLY A 276 19.75 13.69 -7.71
CA GLY A 276 20.69 13.24 -6.67
C GLY A 276 22.13 13.11 -7.15
N ASP A 277 22.99 12.51 -6.33
CA ASP A 277 24.38 12.22 -6.67
C ASP A 277 24.53 10.76 -7.12
N ASN A 278 24.97 10.52 -8.36
CA ASN A 278 25.12 9.17 -8.96
C ASN A 278 23.78 8.44 -9.17
N VAL A 279 22.83 9.12 -9.81
CA VAL A 279 21.48 8.59 -10.07
C VAL A 279 21.30 8.11 -11.50
N THR A 280 20.40 7.15 -11.68
CA THR A 280 19.92 6.66 -12.98
C THR A 280 18.41 6.70 -12.98
N SER A 281 17.81 7.33 -13.98
CA SER A 281 16.36 7.31 -14.14
C SER A 281 15.85 5.97 -14.64
N GLY A 282 14.70 5.56 -14.09
CA GLY A 282 13.98 4.37 -14.50
C GLY A 282 13.63 4.40 -15.99
N ALA A 283 13.81 3.25 -16.63
CA ALA A 283 13.42 3.06 -18.02
C ALA A 283 11.88 3.01 -18.16
N VAL A 284 11.39 3.41 -19.34
CA VAL A 284 9.98 3.31 -19.72
C VAL A 284 9.85 2.35 -20.89
N THR A 285 9.14 1.24 -20.68
CA THR A 285 8.87 0.22 -21.70
C THR A 285 7.37 0.13 -21.95
N LEU A 286 6.94 0.36 -23.18
CA LEU A 286 5.55 0.22 -23.62
C LEU A 286 5.51 -0.81 -24.76
N ASP A 287 4.87 -1.96 -24.54
CA ASP A 287 4.77 -3.03 -25.52
C ASP A 287 3.31 -3.41 -25.75
N ALA A 288 2.83 -3.31 -26.99
CA ALA A 288 1.44 -3.50 -27.34
C ALA A 288 1.25 -4.24 -28.68
N ASP A 289 0.35 -5.23 -28.70
CA ASP A 289 -0.16 -5.85 -29.93
C ASP A 289 -1.10 -4.90 -30.71
N GLY A 290 -1.37 -3.69 -30.19
CA GLY A 290 -2.22 -2.68 -30.80
C GLY A 290 -1.58 -1.29 -30.83
N ASP A 291 -2.42 -0.25 -30.74
CA ASP A 291 -1.98 1.14 -30.72
C ASP A 291 -1.44 1.52 -29.33
N ILE A 292 -0.41 2.38 -29.33
CA ILE A 292 0.10 3.02 -28.11
C ILE A 292 -0.20 4.51 -28.18
N THR A 293 -0.86 5.06 -27.16
CA THR A 293 -1.15 6.50 -27.02
C THR A 293 -0.75 7.01 -25.65
N PHE A 294 -0.01 8.11 -25.59
CA PHE A 294 0.43 8.78 -24.36
C PHE A 294 0.48 10.31 -24.53
N GLN A 295 0.51 11.07 -23.44
CA GLN A 295 0.75 12.53 -23.53
C GLN A 295 2.24 12.82 -23.68
N THR A 296 3.02 12.57 -22.63
CA THR A 296 4.47 12.80 -22.60
C THR A 296 5.19 11.70 -21.82
N ILE A 297 6.48 11.52 -22.12
CA ILE A 297 7.37 10.64 -21.37
C ILE A 297 8.60 11.45 -20.94
N LYS A 298 8.88 11.47 -19.64
CA LYS A 298 10.04 12.15 -19.08
C LYS A 298 10.83 11.20 -18.17
N THR A 299 12.05 10.83 -18.60
CA THR A 299 13.00 9.98 -17.87
C THR A 299 14.31 10.73 -17.58
N GLU A 300 14.22 12.03 -17.31
CA GLU A 300 15.37 12.91 -17.07
C GLU A 300 16.06 12.60 -15.73
N ALA A 301 17.40 12.70 -15.69
CA ALA A 301 18.20 12.57 -14.47
C ALA A 301 19.09 13.81 -14.24
N THR A 302 19.09 14.35 -13.03
CA THR A 302 19.85 15.56 -12.70
C THR A 302 20.78 15.37 -11.50
N SER A 303 22.02 15.85 -11.63
CA SER A 303 22.98 15.90 -10.52
C SER A 303 23.71 17.24 -10.47
N GLY A 304 24.04 17.69 -9.25
CA GLY A 304 24.79 18.93 -9.02
C GLY A 304 26.30 18.73 -9.08
N ASP A 305 26.80 17.65 -8.47
CA ASP A 305 28.24 17.36 -8.31
C ASP A 305 28.62 15.89 -8.64
N GLY A 306 27.66 15.02 -9.01
CA GLY A 306 27.84 13.59 -9.31
C GLY A 306 27.43 13.18 -10.73
N THR A 307 27.31 11.86 -10.99
CA THR A 307 26.82 11.36 -12.29
C THR A 307 25.29 11.33 -12.34
N ALA A 308 24.69 11.64 -13.49
CA ALA A 308 23.26 11.40 -13.71
C ALA A 308 23.01 10.84 -15.11
N THR A 309 22.29 9.72 -15.16
CA THR A 309 21.99 8.99 -16.40
C THR A 309 20.48 8.99 -16.65
N GLY A 310 20.04 9.49 -17.79
CA GLY A 310 18.64 9.43 -18.21
C GLY A 310 18.18 7.99 -18.46
N GLY A 311 16.89 7.70 -18.28
CA GLY A 311 16.31 6.37 -18.44
C GLY A 311 15.93 6.08 -19.89
N ASP A 312 16.20 4.86 -20.38
CA ASP A 312 15.82 4.47 -21.75
C ASP A 312 14.30 4.48 -21.95
N VAL A 313 13.88 4.78 -23.18
CA VAL A 313 12.47 4.69 -23.60
C VAL A 313 12.35 3.69 -24.74
N SER A 314 11.61 2.61 -24.54
CA SER A 314 11.34 1.58 -25.54
C SER A 314 9.83 1.49 -25.80
N ILE A 315 9.43 1.66 -27.06
CA ILE A 315 8.03 1.60 -27.48
C ILE A 315 7.89 0.62 -28.63
N THR A 316 7.12 -0.45 -28.44
CA THR A 316 6.83 -1.45 -29.47
C THR A 316 5.31 -1.52 -29.67
N ALA A 317 4.84 -1.26 -30.88
CA ALA A 317 3.42 -1.32 -31.22
C ALA A 317 3.20 -2.13 -32.51
N GLU A 318 2.30 -3.11 -32.50
CA GLU A 318 1.75 -3.68 -33.75
C GLU A 318 0.63 -2.79 -34.35
N GLY A 319 0.66 -1.49 -34.03
CA GLY A 319 -0.22 -0.46 -34.57
C GLY A 319 0.53 0.86 -34.79
N VAL A 320 -0.13 1.97 -34.45
CA VAL A 320 0.52 3.28 -34.42
C VAL A 320 0.93 3.70 -33.01
N VAL A 321 1.90 4.61 -32.94
CA VAL A 321 2.36 5.23 -31.69
C VAL A 321 1.98 6.71 -31.73
N ARG A 322 1.29 7.21 -30.70
CA ARG A 322 0.81 8.60 -30.65
C ARG A 322 1.24 9.29 -29.35
N GLY A 323 2.19 10.21 -29.45
CA GLY A 323 2.58 11.11 -28.36
C GLY A 323 1.92 12.48 -28.52
N LEU A 324 0.87 12.75 -27.76
CA LEU A 324 -0.08 13.85 -28.03
C LEU A 324 0.22 15.16 -27.29
N GLY A 325 1.09 15.12 -26.27
CA GLY A 325 1.41 16.25 -25.42
C GLY A 325 2.82 16.79 -25.63
N THR A 326 3.11 17.89 -24.95
CA THR A 326 4.44 18.47 -24.86
C THR A 326 4.77 18.79 -23.40
N ILE A 327 6.01 18.51 -23.01
CA ILE A 327 6.60 18.88 -21.73
C ILE A 327 6.77 20.40 -21.72
N ASP A 328 6.49 21.04 -20.58
CA ASP A 328 6.68 22.48 -20.38
C ASP A 328 8.17 22.80 -20.21
N ASP A 329 8.92 22.64 -21.30
CA ASP A 329 10.32 22.97 -21.44
C ASP A 329 10.53 24.04 -22.53
N THR A 330 11.78 24.41 -22.80
CA THR A 330 12.11 25.46 -23.76
C THR A 330 11.79 25.12 -25.22
N ASP A 331 11.54 23.86 -25.53
CA ASP A 331 11.57 23.32 -26.89
C ASP A 331 10.34 22.47 -27.25
N ASN A 332 9.44 22.25 -26.28
CA ASN A 332 8.21 21.48 -26.37
C ASN A 332 8.47 19.99 -26.72
N ASP A 333 9.27 19.29 -25.92
CA ASP A 333 9.54 17.86 -26.14
C ASP A 333 8.30 16.99 -25.80
N THR A 334 8.05 15.92 -26.54
CA THR A 334 7.05 14.89 -26.18
C THR A 334 7.71 13.73 -25.43
N ILE A 335 8.93 13.38 -25.81
CA ILE A 335 9.76 12.38 -25.12
C ILE A 335 11.08 13.06 -24.76
N LEU A 336 11.43 13.05 -23.47
CA LEU A 336 12.67 13.58 -22.95
C LEU A 336 13.39 12.51 -22.10
N THR A 337 14.54 12.05 -22.59
CA THR A 337 15.48 11.19 -21.84
C THR A 337 16.86 11.83 -21.75
N SER A 338 17.02 12.75 -20.82
CA SER A 338 18.26 13.48 -20.58
C SER A 338 18.95 13.06 -19.28
N GLY A 339 20.26 13.28 -19.20
CA GLY A 339 21.00 13.17 -17.96
C GLY A 339 22.10 14.20 -17.91
N THR A 340 22.50 14.69 -16.72
CA THR A 340 23.63 15.65 -16.65
C THR A 340 24.99 15.05 -17.01
N THR A 341 25.09 13.73 -17.13
CA THR A 341 26.32 13.02 -17.54
C THR A 341 26.12 12.13 -18.76
N GLN A 342 24.93 11.56 -18.92
CA GLN A 342 24.56 10.73 -20.06
C GLN A 342 23.04 10.74 -20.19
N GLY A 343 22.49 11.03 -21.37
CA GLY A 343 21.07 10.79 -21.62
C GLY A 343 20.78 9.31 -21.86
N GLY A 344 19.51 8.91 -21.82
CA GLY A 344 19.12 7.57 -22.26
C GLY A 344 18.88 7.52 -23.77
N SER A 345 18.57 6.32 -24.26
CA SER A 345 18.21 6.05 -25.64
C SER A 345 16.68 6.03 -25.83
N VAL A 346 16.24 6.25 -27.08
CA VAL A 346 14.83 6.09 -27.47
C VAL A 346 14.76 5.09 -28.61
N THR A 347 14.06 3.98 -28.41
CA THR A 347 13.75 2.99 -29.44
C THR A 347 12.25 2.92 -29.67
N ILE A 348 11.82 3.09 -30.91
CA ILE A 348 10.41 2.99 -31.31
C ILE A 348 10.31 1.97 -32.45
N GLN A 349 9.48 0.96 -32.28
CA GLN A 349 9.13 -0.02 -33.30
C GLN A 349 7.63 0.04 -33.54
N HIS A 350 7.21 0.22 -34.79
CA HIS A 350 5.79 0.23 -35.14
C HIS A 350 5.53 -0.27 -36.56
N ASN A 351 4.30 -0.66 -36.87
CA ASN A 351 3.87 -0.97 -38.24
C ASN A 351 3.02 0.13 -38.90
N GLY A 352 2.63 1.17 -38.14
CA GLY A 352 1.85 2.28 -38.70
C GLY A 352 0.35 1.99 -38.82
N GLY A 353 -0.12 0.91 -38.20
CA GLY A 353 -1.51 0.46 -38.22
C GLY A 353 -1.99 0.09 -39.63
N ALA A 354 -3.29 -0.15 -39.75
CA ALA A 354 -3.89 -0.68 -40.97
C ALA A 354 -3.68 0.18 -42.24
N ASP A 355 -3.32 1.45 -42.11
CA ASP A 355 -3.09 2.36 -43.24
C ASP A 355 -1.61 2.62 -43.53
N ASN A 356 -0.69 1.95 -42.83
CA ASN A 356 0.76 2.13 -42.93
C ASN A 356 1.16 3.60 -42.74
N GLU A 357 0.63 4.24 -41.70
CA GLU A 357 0.84 5.65 -41.42
C GLU A 357 2.30 5.94 -41.05
N GLN A 358 2.87 6.96 -41.70
CA GLN A 358 4.25 7.38 -41.44
C GLN A 358 4.40 7.97 -40.04
N PHE A 359 5.54 7.71 -39.39
CA PHE A 359 5.88 8.31 -38.11
C PHE A 359 6.37 9.75 -38.28
N ILE A 360 5.67 10.71 -37.67
CA ILE A 360 5.97 12.15 -37.79
C ILE A 360 6.38 12.72 -36.44
N VAL A 361 7.50 13.45 -36.38
CA VAL A 361 7.98 14.13 -35.16
C VAL A 361 7.85 15.64 -35.28
N GLY A 362 7.27 16.28 -34.27
CA GLY A 362 7.12 17.73 -34.22
C GLY A 362 6.07 18.29 -35.17
N GLY A 363 5.03 17.51 -35.50
CA GLY A 363 4.03 17.83 -36.53
C GLY A 363 3.17 19.07 -36.24
N GLY A 364 3.11 19.50 -34.98
CA GLY A 364 2.33 20.66 -34.52
C GLY A 364 0.81 20.45 -34.61
N GLY A 365 0.16 20.29 -33.44
CA GLY A 365 -1.29 20.11 -33.28
C GLY A 365 -1.67 18.73 -32.75
N ASP A 366 -2.88 18.61 -32.16
CA ASP A 366 -3.36 17.44 -31.40
C ASP A 366 -3.64 16.17 -32.26
N ASP A 367 -3.41 16.20 -33.57
CA ASP A 367 -3.88 15.23 -34.56
C ASP A 367 -2.73 14.49 -35.28
N THR A 368 -1.72 13.98 -34.57
CA THR A 368 -0.76 13.03 -35.20
C THR A 368 -1.42 11.66 -35.37
N ASN A 369 -1.65 11.23 -36.61
CA ASN A 369 -2.15 9.87 -36.90
C ASN A 369 -1.17 8.79 -36.41
N ASN A 370 0.14 9.06 -36.54
CA ASN A 370 1.25 8.27 -36.02
C ASN A 370 2.48 9.19 -35.81
N GLY A 371 3.10 9.14 -34.62
CA GLY A 371 4.22 9.98 -34.21
C GLY A 371 3.97 10.88 -33.00
N THR A 372 4.85 11.87 -32.79
CA THR A 372 4.82 12.79 -31.64
C THR A 372 4.51 14.23 -32.05
N VAL A 373 3.72 14.94 -31.23
CA VAL A 373 3.35 16.34 -31.46
C VAL A 373 4.55 17.27 -31.27
N GLY A 374 5.38 17.01 -30.26
CA GLY A 374 6.63 17.67 -29.93
C GLY A 374 7.87 16.88 -30.37
N ALA A 375 9.04 17.36 -29.94
CA ALA A 375 10.33 16.76 -30.26
C ALA A 375 10.62 15.48 -29.44
N ILE A 376 11.55 14.66 -29.93
CA ILE A 376 12.14 13.55 -29.17
C ILE A 376 13.58 13.97 -28.84
N ARG A 377 13.92 14.01 -27.55
CA ARG A 377 15.25 14.44 -27.07
C ARG A 377 15.93 13.39 -26.22
N THR A 378 17.23 13.27 -26.48
CA THR A 378 18.18 12.40 -25.78
C THR A 378 19.49 13.18 -25.52
N GLY A 379 20.30 12.74 -24.56
CA GLY A 379 21.66 13.25 -24.32
C GLY A 379 21.85 14.13 -23.06
N ASP A 380 23.04 14.71 -22.93
CA ASP A 380 23.40 15.71 -21.91
C ASP A 380 23.64 17.09 -22.57
N GLY A 381 23.67 18.18 -21.80
CA GLY A 381 23.73 19.54 -22.34
C GLY A 381 24.91 19.86 -23.30
N ASP A 382 25.97 19.03 -23.36
CA ASP A 382 27.09 19.18 -24.29
C ASP A 382 27.02 18.19 -25.48
N ASP A 383 26.34 17.03 -25.34
CA ASP A 383 26.12 15.99 -26.36
C ASP A 383 24.61 15.72 -26.60
N GLU A 384 23.83 16.79 -26.79
CA GLU A 384 22.38 16.69 -27.07
C GLU A 384 22.09 16.12 -28.46
N VAL A 385 21.18 15.13 -28.51
CA VAL A 385 20.59 14.60 -29.75
C VAL A 385 19.10 14.91 -29.74
N ILE A 386 18.70 15.85 -30.62
CA ILE A 386 17.32 16.35 -30.72
C ILE A 386 16.78 16.02 -32.11
N LEU A 387 15.66 15.29 -32.15
CA LEU A 387 14.84 15.11 -33.35
C LEU A 387 13.64 16.07 -33.30
N SER A 388 13.70 17.15 -34.08
CA SER A 388 12.66 18.19 -34.16
C SER A 388 12.27 18.49 -35.62
N ILE A 389 10.97 18.74 -35.85
CA ILE A 389 10.34 19.09 -37.15
C ILE A 389 11.02 18.43 -38.35
N THR A 390 10.79 17.14 -38.49
CA THR A 390 11.21 16.39 -39.67
C THR A 390 10.17 15.31 -39.99
N THR A 391 9.67 15.30 -41.22
CA THR A 391 9.49 14.00 -41.88
C THR A 391 10.90 13.42 -41.98
N ILE A 392 11.11 12.20 -41.47
CA ILE A 392 12.41 11.52 -41.45
C ILE A 392 13.10 11.75 -42.82
N PRO A 393 14.24 12.48 -42.90
CA PRO A 393 14.76 12.97 -44.19
C PRO A 393 15.16 11.82 -45.13
N GLY A 394 14.48 11.72 -46.28
CA GLY A 394 14.68 10.66 -47.29
C GLY A 394 13.43 9.87 -47.66
N VAL A 395 12.29 10.17 -47.01
CA VAL A 395 11.06 9.37 -47.05
C VAL A 395 9.91 10.18 -47.70
N ASP A 396 10.05 10.58 -48.97
CA ASP A 396 8.92 11.02 -49.84
C ASP A 396 8.06 9.82 -50.30
N THR A 397 8.50 8.62 -49.93
CA THR A 397 7.88 7.31 -50.05
C THR A 397 8.06 6.64 -48.71
N LEU A 398 7.05 5.94 -48.19
CA LEU A 398 7.05 5.12 -46.96
C LEU A 398 8.45 4.59 -46.60
N ILE A 399 8.80 4.61 -45.30
CA ILE A 399 10.09 4.06 -44.83
C ILE A 399 10.23 2.70 -45.52
N PRO A 400 11.35 2.44 -46.23
CA PRO A 400 11.52 1.18 -46.94
C PRO A 400 11.15 0.02 -46.01
N ASP A 401 10.36 -0.91 -46.51
CA ASP A 401 9.88 -2.09 -45.77
C ASP A 401 10.98 -2.68 -44.88
N ASN A 402 10.71 -2.76 -43.57
CA ASN A 402 11.64 -3.26 -42.54
C ASN A 402 12.98 -2.51 -42.45
N ASN A 403 12.93 -1.18 -42.40
CA ASN A 403 14.11 -0.34 -42.27
C ASN A 403 14.09 0.50 -40.98
N THR A 404 15.28 0.79 -40.46
CA THR A 404 15.50 1.54 -39.23
C THR A 404 16.11 2.91 -39.55
N PHE A 405 15.54 3.96 -38.96
CA PHE A 405 16.14 5.29 -38.90
C PHE A 405 16.90 5.42 -37.58
N GLU A 406 18.16 5.85 -37.64
CA GLU A 406 19.01 6.08 -36.47
C GLU A 406 19.56 7.51 -36.47
N LEU A 407 19.55 8.14 -35.30
CA LEU A 407 20.18 9.43 -35.04
C LEU A 407 20.93 9.36 -33.71
N GLY A 408 22.23 9.65 -33.70
CA GLY A 408 23.08 9.43 -32.51
C GLY A 408 23.56 7.98 -32.40
N ASP A 409 24.09 7.59 -31.24
CA ASP A 409 24.51 6.21 -30.96
C ASP A 409 23.37 5.48 -30.23
N PRO A 410 22.65 4.56 -30.89
CA PRO A 410 21.45 3.92 -30.34
C PRO A 410 21.72 3.11 -29.06
N ASP A 411 22.96 2.70 -28.81
CA ASP A 411 23.33 1.93 -27.62
C ASP A 411 23.62 2.81 -26.39
N THR A 412 23.58 4.15 -26.52
CA THR A 412 23.89 5.07 -25.41
C THR A 412 22.95 6.25 -25.29
N ASN A 413 22.81 7.09 -26.32
CA ASN A 413 22.00 8.31 -26.27
C ASN A 413 21.33 8.62 -27.62
N GLY A 414 21.09 7.59 -28.43
CA GLY A 414 20.55 7.71 -29.77
C GLY A 414 19.04 7.52 -29.82
N ILE A 415 18.47 7.89 -30.96
CA ILE A 415 17.07 7.68 -31.32
C ILE A 415 17.05 6.67 -32.47
N SER A 416 16.34 5.56 -32.27
CA SER A 416 16.11 4.52 -33.28
C SER A 416 14.61 4.35 -33.52
N ILE A 417 14.18 4.48 -34.77
CA ILE A 417 12.78 4.29 -35.18
C ILE A 417 12.73 3.25 -36.29
N THR A 418 12.11 2.11 -36.01
CA THR A 418 11.97 0.98 -36.93
C THR A 418 10.53 0.87 -37.42
N PHE A 419 10.37 0.88 -38.74
CA PHE A 419 9.09 0.60 -39.40
C PHE A 419 9.05 -0.85 -39.85
N ILE A 420 8.13 -1.63 -39.30
CA ILE A 420 7.93 -3.04 -39.66
C ILE A 420 6.73 -3.16 -40.57
N ASN A 421 6.91 -3.85 -41.68
CA ASN A 421 5.81 -4.13 -42.60
C ASN A 421 5.97 -5.56 -43.14
N GLN A 422 4.85 -6.20 -43.46
CA GLN A 422 4.87 -7.53 -44.07
C GLN A 422 4.03 -7.54 -45.35
N ALA A 423 4.70 -7.81 -46.48
CA ALA A 423 4.02 -7.74 -47.77
C ALA A 423 2.81 -8.67 -47.91
N PRO A 424 1.73 -8.22 -48.58
CA PRO A 424 0.57 -9.03 -48.82
C PRO A 424 0.88 -10.18 -49.78
N THR A 425 0.02 -11.19 -49.74
CA THR A 425 0.07 -12.33 -50.65
C THR A 425 -1.17 -12.33 -51.53
N LEU A 426 -0.96 -12.50 -52.83
CA LEU A 426 -2.03 -12.53 -53.84
C LEU A 426 -2.10 -13.89 -54.52
N THR A 427 -3.30 -14.47 -54.54
CA THR A 427 -3.66 -15.57 -55.44
C THR A 427 -4.79 -15.12 -56.35
N ALA A 428 -4.66 -15.30 -57.66
CA ALA A 428 -5.71 -14.94 -58.62
C ALA A 428 -5.89 -16.02 -59.69
N ASN A 429 -7.01 -15.98 -60.40
CA ASN A 429 -7.26 -16.82 -61.56
C ASN A 429 -6.22 -16.52 -62.66
N PRO A 430 -5.39 -17.50 -63.06
CA PRO A 430 -4.32 -17.25 -64.03
C PRO A 430 -4.83 -17.08 -65.47
N GLN A 431 -6.11 -17.38 -65.75
CA GLN A 431 -6.65 -17.32 -67.11
C GLN A 431 -8.10 -16.82 -67.20
N LEU A 432 -8.30 -15.71 -67.93
CA LEU A 432 -9.61 -15.18 -68.32
C LEU A 432 -10.21 -15.96 -69.50
N SER A 433 -11.48 -15.68 -69.80
CA SER A 433 -12.18 -16.27 -70.94
C SER A 433 -11.52 -15.90 -72.28
N ASP A 434 -11.58 -16.82 -73.24
CA ASP A 434 -11.02 -16.65 -74.58
C ASP A 434 -11.67 -15.47 -75.34
N THR A 435 -10.90 -14.83 -76.24
CA THR A 435 -11.42 -13.82 -77.18
C THR A 435 -10.90 -14.05 -78.61
N GLN A 436 -11.33 -13.22 -79.55
CA GLN A 436 -10.84 -13.17 -80.93
C GLN A 436 -9.93 -11.96 -81.15
N GLU A 437 -9.04 -12.06 -82.14
CA GLU A 437 -8.19 -10.94 -82.54
C GLU A 437 -9.03 -9.68 -82.82
N ASN A 438 -8.60 -8.53 -82.28
CA ASN A 438 -9.31 -7.24 -82.34
C ASN A 438 -10.72 -7.19 -81.71
N GLN A 439 -11.15 -8.21 -80.96
CA GLN A 439 -12.39 -8.19 -80.18
C GLN A 439 -12.10 -7.88 -78.70
N PRO A 440 -12.68 -6.80 -78.15
CA PRO A 440 -12.56 -6.50 -76.72
C PRO A 440 -13.23 -7.60 -75.86
N LEU A 441 -12.53 -8.09 -74.86
CA LEU A 441 -13.05 -8.94 -73.80
C LEU A 441 -13.53 -8.08 -72.64
N THR A 442 -14.81 -8.13 -72.32
CA THR A 442 -15.36 -7.55 -71.09
C THR A 442 -15.37 -8.59 -69.99
N PHE A 443 -14.81 -8.25 -68.83
CA PHE A 443 -14.84 -9.06 -67.62
C PHE A 443 -15.00 -8.16 -66.39
N THR A 444 -15.31 -8.74 -65.25
CA THR A 444 -15.50 -8.06 -63.97
C THR A 444 -14.34 -8.35 -63.02
N TYR A 445 -14.20 -7.55 -61.96
CA TYR A 445 -13.25 -7.82 -60.88
C TYR A 445 -13.37 -9.26 -60.34
N ASP A 446 -14.60 -9.76 -60.16
CA ASP A 446 -14.84 -11.09 -59.59
C ASP A 446 -14.36 -12.23 -60.51
N ASP A 447 -14.27 -11.99 -61.82
CA ASP A 447 -13.74 -12.97 -62.79
C ASP A 447 -12.23 -13.23 -62.60
N LEU A 448 -11.53 -12.33 -61.91
CA LEU A 448 -10.14 -12.55 -61.47
C LEU A 448 -10.04 -13.52 -60.30
N SER A 449 -11.12 -13.78 -59.56
CA SER A 449 -11.14 -14.64 -58.36
C SER A 449 -9.95 -14.38 -57.43
N ALA A 450 -9.61 -13.10 -57.26
CA ALA A 450 -8.45 -12.68 -56.49
C ALA A 450 -8.72 -12.83 -54.99
N PHE A 451 -7.79 -13.47 -54.29
CA PHE A 451 -7.78 -13.64 -52.84
C PHE A 451 -6.48 -13.07 -52.30
N ILE A 452 -6.61 -12.11 -51.39
CA ILE A 452 -5.50 -11.42 -50.74
C ILE A 452 -5.46 -11.88 -49.29
N THR A 453 -4.27 -12.21 -48.80
CA THR A 453 -4.01 -12.38 -47.37
C THR A 453 -2.83 -11.53 -46.96
N ASP A 454 -2.95 -10.93 -45.79
CA ASP A 454 -1.99 -10.01 -45.20
C ASP A 454 -1.85 -10.38 -43.72
N VAL A 455 -0.62 -10.39 -43.19
CA VAL A 455 -0.34 -10.98 -41.87
C VAL A 455 -0.48 -9.94 -40.76
N ASN A 456 -0.06 -8.71 -41.00
CA ASN A 456 -0.22 -7.56 -40.10
C ASN A 456 -1.57 -6.85 -40.28
N GLY A 457 -2.38 -7.26 -41.25
CA GLY A 457 -3.78 -6.83 -41.38
C GLY A 457 -3.95 -5.49 -42.09
N ASP A 458 -3.00 -5.14 -42.96
CA ASP A 458 -3.01 -3.86 -43.66
C ASP A 458 -4.14 -3.74 -44.67
N ASN A 459 -4.54 -2.49 -44.94
CA ASN A 459 -5.48 -2.17 -46.00
C ASN A 459 -4.83 -2.40 -47.37
N THR A 460 -5.26 -3.46 -48.06
CA THR A 460 -4.71 -3.87 -49.35
C THR A 460 -5.57 -3.46 -50.55
N SER A 461 -4.91 -3.30 -51.68
CA SER A 461 -5.52 -2.98 -52.98
C SER A 461 -4.90 -3.81 -54.10
N ILE A 462 -5.66 -4.14 -55.14
CA ILE A 462 -5.09 -4.76 -56.35
C ILE A 462 -4.68 -3.66 -57.32
N GLN A 463 -3.44 -3.72 -57.78
CA GLN A 463 -2.87 -2.81 -58.76
C GLN A 463 -2.51 -3.56 -60.04
N ILE A 464 -2.59 -2.84 -61.16
CA ILE A 464 -2.03 -3.31 -62.43
C ILE A 464 -0.52 -3.09 -62.37
N GLU A 465 0.26 -4.16 -62.45
CA GLU A 465 1.73 -4.07 -62.50
C GLU A 465 2.18 -3.72 -63.92
N ALA A 466 1.68 -4.44 -64.92
CA ALA A 466 2.04 -4.22 -66.31
C ALA A 466 0.92 -4.68 -67.25
N ILE A 467 0.78 -4.01 -68.39
CA ILE A 467 -0.05 -4.49 -69.50
C ILE A 467 0.89 -4.95 -70.61
N THR A 468 0.95 -6.26 -70.82
CA THR A 468 2.01 -6.89 -71.61
C THR A 468 1.64 -7.07 -73.09
N ALA A 469 0.35 -7.17 -73.43
CA ALA A 469 -0.06 -7.54 -74.81
C ALA A 469 -1.36 -6.91 -75.34
N GLY A 470 -1.73 -5.67 -74.94
CA GLY A 470 -2.97 -5.04 -75.39
C GLY A 470 -3.26 -3.70 -74.71
N THR A 471 -4.54 -3.32 -74.64
CA THR A 471 -5.01 -2.20 -73.81
C THR A 471 -6.05 -2.69 -72.81
N LEU A 472 -6.00 -2.17 -71.58
CA LEU A 472 -6.99 -2.42 -70.54
C LEU A 472 -7.72 -1.10 -70.25
N THR A 473 -9.04 -1.12 -70.15
CA THR A 473 -9.84 0.09 -69.90
C THR A 473 -10.92 -0.15 -68.85
N ARG A 474 -11.22 0.87 -68.04
CA ARG A 474 -12.35 0.95 -67.11
C ARG A 474 -13.21 2.15 -67.49
N ASN A 475 -14.50 1.93 -67.77
CA ASN A 475 -15.42 2.98 -68.22
C ASN A 475 -14.91 3.80 -69.42
N GLY A 476 -14.15 3.18 -70.34
CA GLY A 476 -13.55 3.83 -71.51
C GLY A 476 -12.28 4.63 -71.24
N ILE A 477 -11.78 4.67 -69.99
CA ILE A 477 -10.49 5.25 -69.60
C ILE A 477 -9.44 4.15 -69.62
N ALA A 478 -8.31 4.38 -70.30
CA ALA A 478 -7.20 3.42 -70.32
C ALA A 478 -6.53 3.34 -68.95
N LEU A 479 -6.31 2.11 -68.49
CA LEU A 479 -5.54 1.82 -67.30
C LEU A 479 -4.08 1.53 -67.69
N GLY A 480 -3.16 1.79 -66.78
CA GLY A 480 -1.73 1.54 -66.88
C GLY A 480 -1.15 1.00 -65.57
N ALA A 481 0.19 0.87 -65.53
CA ALA A 481 0.89 0.43 -64.33
C ALA A 481 0.59 1.36 -63.14
N GLY A 482 0.29 0.79 -61.97
CA GLY A 482 -0.08 1.47 -60.73
C GLY A 482 -1.58 1.80 -60.58
N ASP A 483 -2.40 1.59 -61.61
CA ASP A 483 -3.85 1.83 -61.48
C ASP A 483 -4.51 0.76 -60.59
N ILE A 484 -5.30 1.22 -59.61
CA ILE A 484 -6.04 0.37 -58.68
C ILE A 484 -7.37 -0.11 -59.30
N ILE A 485 -7.65 -1.41 -59.15
CA ILE A 485 -8.89 -2.07 -59.53
C ILE A 485 -9.62 -2.58 -58.29
N VAL A 486 -10.92 -2.31 -58.21
CA VAL A 486 -11.75 -2.57 -57.03
C VAL A 486 -12.94 -3.47 -57.35
N SER A 487 -13.51 -4.10 -56.32
CA SER A 487 -14.73 -4.89 -56.47
C SER A 487 -15.87 -4.05 -57.08
N GLY A 488 -16.56 -4.61 -58.06
CA GLY A 488 -17.58 -3.92 -58.86
C GLY A 488 -17.08 -3.29 -60.16
N ASP A 489 -15.76 -3.21 -60.38
CA ASP A 489 -15.22 -2.74 -61.66
C ASP A 489 -15.58 -3.68 -62.82
N THR A 490 -15.98 -3.09 -63.94
CA THR A 490 -16.09 -3.76 -65.25
C THR A 490 -14.94 -3.31 -66.13
N LEU A 491 -14.11 -4.26 -66.53
CA LEU A 491 -12.87 -4.05 -67.25
C LEU A 491 -13.01 -4.57 -68.68
N ILE A 492 -12.37 -3.87 -69.62
CA ILE A 492 -12.36 -4.26 -71.03
C ILE A 492 -10.91 -4.37 -71.48
N TYR A 493 -10.48 -5.59 -71.80
CA TYR A 493 -9.19 -5.88 -72.38
C TYR A 493 -9.30 -6.01 -73.91
N THR A 494 -8.49 -5.27 -74.67
CA THR A 494 -8.40 -5.39 -76.13
C THR A 494 -7.02 -5.89 -76.53
N PRO A 495 -6.90 -7.11 -77.11
CA PRO A 495 -5.61 -7.63 -77.57
C PRO A 495 -5.00 -6.75 -78.67
N ALA A 496 -3.67 -6.63 -78.70
CA ALA A 496 -2.99 -5.96 -79.80
C ALA A 496 -3.05 -6.78 -81.11
N ALA A 497 -3.11 -6.10 -82.27
CA ALA A 497 -3.17 -6.75 -83.58
C ALA A 497 -1.94 -7.65 -83.82
N GLY A 498 -2.15 -8.87 -84.31
CA GLY A 498 -1.12 -9.88 -84.55
C GLY A 498 -0.82 -10.81 -83.38
N ASN A 499 -1.39 -10.57 -82.18
CA ASN A 499 -1.24 -11.45 -81.02
C ASN A 499 -2.33 -12.53 -81.02
N THR A 500 -1.95 -13.79 -81.28
CA THR A 500 -2.86 -14.96 -81.29
C THR A 500 -2.25 -16.12 -80.51
N GLY A 501 -3.08 -17.00 -79.95
CA GLY A 501 -2.69 -18.05 -79.00
C GLY A 501 -2.85 -17.61 -77.53
N LEU A 502 -2.28 -18.38 -76.60
CA LEU A 502 -2.25 -18.02 -75.18
C LEU A 502 -1.29 -16.83 -74.99
N ILE A 503 -1.83 -15.69 -74.56
CA ILE A 503 -1.08 -14.47 -74.30
C ILE A 503 -1.14 -14.13 -72.81
N ASN A 504 -0.01 -13.68 -72.28
CA ASN A 504 0.03 -12.97 -71.00
C ASN A 504 -0.54 -11.57 -71.26
N ALA A 505 -1.70 -11.28 -70.67
CA ALA A 505 -2.49 -10.12 -71.03
C ALA A 505 -2.01 -8.87 -70.30
N PHE A 506 -1.96 -9.02 -68.97
CA PHE A 506 -1.52 -8.05 -67.99
C PHE A 506 -1.14 -8.80 -66.71
N GLU A 507 -0.45 -8.10 -65.83
CA GLU A 507 0.02 -8.58 -64.54
C GLU A 507 -0.62 -7.74 -63.44
N ILE A 508 -0.97 -8.39 -62.33
CA ILE A 508 -1.55 -7.74 -61.16
C ILE A 508 -0.75 -8.09 -59.91
N THR A 509 -0.72 -7.15 -58.97
CA THR A 509 -0.12 -7.28 -57.64
C THR A 509 -1.14 -6.85 -56.59
N ALA A 510 -1.04 -7.41 -55.38
CA ALA A 510 -1.68 -6.81 -54.20
C ALA A 510 -0.67 -5.86 -53.55
N SER A 511 -1.12 -4.69 -53.11
CA SER A 511 -0.29 -3.69 -52.45
C SER A 511 -1.00 -3.14 -51.22
N ASP A 512 -0.25 -3.01 -50.13
CA ASP A 512 -0.58 -2.41 -48.83
C ASP A 512 -0.14 -0.91 -48.76
N ARG A 513 0.20 -0.31 -49.91
CA ARG A 513 0.84 1.01 -50.11
C ARG A 513 2.36 1.03 -49.92
N VAL A 514 2.94 0.24 -49.02
CA VAL A 514 4.39 0.20 -48.70
C VAL A 514 5.12 -0.77 -49.63
N SER A 515 4.53 -1.94 -49.78
CA SER A 515 5.09 -3.11 -50.41
C SER A 515 4.07 -3.72 -51.38
N SER A 516 4.47 -4.80 -52.04
CA SER A 516 3.61 -5.50 -53.00
C SER A 516 3.88 -6.99 -52.99
N SER A 517 2.83 -7.77 -53.23
CA SER A 517 2.93 -9.20 -53.44
C SER A 517 3.79 -9.52 -54.68
N ALA A 518 4.21 -10.78 -54.80
CA ALA A 518 4.68 -11.28 -56.09
C ALA A 518 3.61 -11.05 -57.19
N SER A 519 4.06 -10.70 -58.39
CA SER A 519 3.20 -10.48 -59.55
C SER A 519 2.49 -11.77 -59.96
N GLN A 520 1.18 -11.67 -60.22
CA GLN A 520 0.36 -12.73 -60.78
C GLN A 520 0.00 -12.39 -62.23
N THR A 521 0.38 -13.28 -63.14
CA THR A 521 0.08 -13.11 -64.57
C THR A 521 -1.35 -13.54 -64.87
N VAL A 522 -2.11 -12.65 -65.50
CA VAL A 522 -3.44 -12.96 -66.04
C VAL A 522 -3.31 -13.20 -67.54
N SER A 523 -3.67 -14.40 -67.97
CA SER A 523 -3.57 -14.83 -69.37
C SER A 523 -4.94 -14.93 -70.03
N LEU A 524 -5.00 -14.87 -71.35
CA LEU A 524 -6.17 -15.35 -72.11
C LEU A 524 -5.73 -15.93 -73.44
N ASN A 525 -6.57 -16.79 -74.01
CA ASN A 525 -6.34 -17.33 -75.35
C ASN A 525 -7.05 -16.45 -76.40
N VAL A 526 -6.28 -15.95 -77.37
CA VAL A 526 -6.78 -15.12 -78.48
C VAL A 526 -6.80 -15.94 -79.75
N THR A 527 -8.00 -16.22 -80.26
CA THR A 527 -8.16 -16.95 -81.52
C THR A 527 -8.00 -16.00 -82.72
N PRO A 528 -7.26 -16.40 -83.78
CA PRO A 528 -7.13 -15.57 -84.99
C PRO A 528 -8.49 -15.26 -85.60
N GLU A 529 -8.62 -14.08 -86.22
CA GLU A 529 -9.84 -13.72 -86.95
C GLU A 529 -10.16 -14.83 -87.99
N PRO A 530 -11.37 -15.42 -87.98
CA PRO A 530 -11.73 -16.41 -88.98
C PRO A 530 -11.67 -15.76 -90.37
N PRO A 531 -11.04 -16.39 -91.40
CA PRO A 531 -11.09 -15.86 -92.75
C PRO A 531 -12.56 -15.72 -93.17
N THR A 532 -12.93 -14.53 -93.64
CA THR A 532 -14.31 -14.18 -94.02
C THR A 532 -14.86 -15.21 -95.03
N PRO A 533 -15.87 -16.03 -94.67
CA PRO A 533 -16.42 -17.02 -95.59
C PRO A 533 -17.40 -16.39 -96.59
N PRO A 534 -17.45 -16.86 -97.84
CA PRO A 534 -18.50 -16.49 -98.78
C PRO A 534 -19.87 -17.10 -98.40
N ALA A 535 -20.95 -16.41 -98.78
CA ALA A 535 -22.35 -16.72 -98.52
C ALA A 535 -22.82 -18.12 -99.04
N PRO A 536 -23.91 -18.69 -98.49
CA PRO A 536 -24.11 -20.13 -98.34
C PRO A 536 -24.96 -20.82 -99.44
N GLU A 537 -24.80 -22.15 -99.56
CA GLU A 537 -25.76 -23.07 -100.20
C GLU A 537 -26.12 -24.25 -99.26
N PRO A 538 -27.29 -24.91 -99.43
CA PRO A 538 -28.02 -25.60 -98.36
C PRO A 538 -27.99 -27.16 -98.50
N PRO A 539 -28.77 -27.95 -97.74
CA PRO A 539 -28.28 -28.87 -96.70
C PRO A 539 -28.39 -30.36 -97.08
N THR A 540 -27.73 -31.26 -96.33
CA THR A 540 -28.11 -32.69 -96.25
C THR A 540 -27.85 -33.30 -94.86
N PRO A 541 -28.71 -34.23 -94.36
CA PRO A 541 -28.69 -34.78 -93.00
C PRO A 541 -28.12 -36.23 -92.97
N PRO A 542 -28.31 -37.00 -91.88
CA PRO A 542 -27.38 -37.24 -90.75
C PRO A 542 -26.78 -38.67 -90.75
N ALA A 543 -25.79 -38.97 -89.91
CA ALA A 543 -25.39 -40.36 -89.60
C ALA A 543 -24.65 -40.49 -88.24
N PRO A 544 -24.66 -41.69 -87.60
CA PRO A 544 -24.66 -41.89 -86.15
C PRO A 544 -23.31 -42.35 -85.52
N GLU A 545 -23.30 -42.38 -84.18
CA GLU A 545 -22.26 -42.89 -83.25
C GLU A 545 -21.65 -44.27 -83.63
N PRO A 546 -20.40 -44.58 -83.18
CA PRO A 546 -20.22 -45.57 -82.09
C PRO A 546 -18.89 -45.38 -81.28
N PRO A 547 -18.39 -46.36 -80.49
CA PRO A 547 -18.61 -46.54 -79.05
C PRO A 547 -17.33 -46.45 -78.18
N THR A 548 -17.51 -46.49 -76.86
CA THR A 548 -16.51 -46.51 -75.78
C THR A 548 -15.59 -47.75 -75.72
N PRO A 549 -14.38 -47.61 -75.13
CA PRO A 549 -13.80 -48.68 -74.30
C PRO A 549 -13.22 -48.16 -72.94
N PRO A 550 -12.84 -49.06 -72.00
CA PRO A 550 -13.12 -48.92 -70.58
C PRO A 550 -11.95 -48.46 -69.68
N ALA A 551 -12.31 -48.22 -68.41
CA ALA A 551 -11.50 -47.79 -67.27
C ALA A 551 -10.29 -48.68 -66.92
N PRO A 552 -9.35 -48.12 -66.13
CA PRO A 552 -8.79 -48.83 -65.00
C PRO A 552 -8.87 -48.04 -63.68
N GLU A 553 -8.94 -48.79 -62.59
CA GLU A 553 -9.02 -48.36 -61.18
C GLU A 553 -7.60 -48.31 -60.52
N PRO A 554 -7.42 -47.99 -59.21
CA PRO A 554 -6.61 -46.87 -58.70
C PRO A 554 -5.29 -47.30 -58.01
N PRO A 555 -4.49 -46.34 -57.50
CA PRO A 555 -3.70 -46.59 -56.29
C PRO A 555 -3.83 -45.48 -55.22
N THR A 556 -3.89 -45.90 -53.96
CA THR A 556 -3.73 -45.11 -52.72
C THR A 556 -2.28 -45.24 -52.18
N PRO A 557 -1.90 -44.59 -51.06
CA PRO A 557 -1.27 -43.27 -50.89
C PRO A 557 0.22 -43.37 -50.44
N PRO A 558 0.97 -42.26 -50.27
CA PRO A 558 2.16 -42.26 -49.41
C PRO A 558 1.88 -41.59 -48.05
N ALA A 559 2.47 -42.18 -47.01
CA ALA A 559 2.51 -41.70 -45.63
C ALA A 559 3.64 -40.66 -45.43
N PRO A 560 3.63 -39.89 -44.32
CA PRO A 560 4.57 -38.80 -44.08
C PRO A 560 5.95 -39.27 -43.60
N GLU A 561 7.00 -38.55 -43.98
CA GLU A 561 8.38 -38.75 -43.52
C GLU A 561 8.61 -38.14 -42.11
N PRO A 562 9.50 -38.75 -41.29
CA PRO A 562 9.75 -38.34 -39.91
C PRO A 562 10.73 -37.15 -39.78
N PRO A 563 10.69 -36.41 -38.65
CA PRO A 563 11.58 -35.27 -38.39
C PRO A 563 13.02 -35.71 -38.11
N THR A 564 13.97 -34.90 -38.58
CA THR A 564 15.40 -34.96 -38.26
C THR A 564 15.68 -34.55 -36.79
N PRO A 565 16.63 -35.21 -36.10
CA PRO A 565 17.00 -34.84 -34.74
C PRO A 565 17.88 -33.58 -34.70
N PRO A 566 17.82 -32.77 -33.62
CA PRO A 566 18.67 -31.59 -33.46
C PRO A 566 20.14 -31.99 -33.15
N ALA A 567 21.07 -31.15 -33.59
CA ALA A 567 22.49 -31.24 -33.30
C ALA A 567 22.79 -30.81 -31.84
N PRO A 568 23.85 -31.36 -31.20
CA PRO A 568 24.20 -31.02 -29.83
C PRO A 568 24.91 -29.66 -29.73
N GLU A 569 24.51 -28.85 -28.74
CA GLU A 569 25.18 -27.61 -28.35
C GLU A 569 26.59 -27.86 -27.72
N PRO A 570 27.51 -26.90 -27.86
CA PRO A 570 28.85 -26.95 -27.25
C PRO A 570 28.83 -26.63 -25.74
N PRO A 571 29.82 -27.13 -24.96
CA PRO A 571 29.86 -26.94 -23.52
C PRO A 571 30.23 -25.50 -23.13
N THR A 572 29.46 -24.94 -22.20
CA THR A 572 29.74 -23.71 -21.44
C THR A 572 31.01 -23.86 -20.58
N PRO A 573 31.87 -22.81 -20.49
CA PRO A 573 33.03 -22.80 -19.60
C PRO A 573 32.62 -22.62 -18.13
N PRO A 574 33.45 -23.05 -17.16
CA PRO A 574 33.11 -22.97 -15.74
C PRO A 574 33.10 -21.52 -15.23
N ALA A 575 32.13 -21.23 -14.37
CA ALA A 575 31.97 -19.97 -13.66
C ALA A 575 33.24 -19.61 -12.84
N PRO A 576 33.64 -18.33 -12.76
CA PRO A 576 34.60 -17.87 -11.78
C PRO A 576 34.00 -17.90 -10.37
N GLU A 577 34.82 -18.29 -9.38
CA GLU A 577 34.46 -18.27 -7.95
C GLU A 577 34.06 -16.85 -7.50
N PRO A 578 33.02 -16.70 -6.65
CA PRO A 578 32.66 -15.39 -6.11
C PRO A 578 33.77 -14.88 -5.17
N PRO A 579 34.18 -13.60 -5.28
CA PRO A 579 35.01 -12.99 -4.25
C PRO A 579 34.22 -12.90 -2.94
N THR A 580 34.88 -13.24 -1.83
CA THR A 580 34.39 -13.05 -0.47
C THR A 580 33.95 -11.59 -0.25
N PRO A 581 32.72 -11.31 0.22
CA PRO A 581 32.33 -9.97 0.62
C PRO A 581 33.20 -9.49 1.79
N PRO A 582 33.63 -8.22 1.80
CA PRO A 582 34.24 -7.61 2.97
C PRO A 582 33.22 -7.54 4.13
N ALA A 583 33.73 -7.51 5.37
CA ALA A 583 32.92 -7.33 6.56
C ALA A 583 32.06 -6.05 6.43
N PRO A 584 30.80 -6.06 6.89
CA PRO A 584 29.93 -4.88 6.80
C PRO A 584 30.58 -3.70 7.53
N PRO A 585 30.58 -2.49 6.94
CA PRO A 585 30.92 -1.29 7.67
C PRO A 585 29.89 -1.07 8.79
N ASP A 586 30.32 -0.46 9.90
CA ASP A 586 29.44 -0.05 10.99
C ASP A 586 28.37 0.93 10.46
N ASP A 587 27.16 0.44 10.19
CA ASP A 587 26.00 1.25 9.78
C ASP A 587 25.53 2.11 10.97
N VAL A 588 26.07 3.33 11.02
CA VAL A 588 25.48 4.42 11.80
C VAL A 588 24.43 5.06 10.89
N LEU A 589 23.15 4.75 11.14
CA LEU A 589 21.99 5.37 10.50
C LEU A 589 22.11 6.92 10.52
N PRO A 590 21.94 7.62 9.39
CA PRO A 590 21.91 9.08 9.39
C PRO A 590 20.63 9.60 10.06
N GLU A 591 20.77 10.54 11.00
CA GLU A 591 19.63 11.24 11.62
C GLU A 591 18.97 12.19 10.59
N PRO A 592 17.63 12.28 10.54
CA PRO A 592 16.92 13.12 9.57
C PRO A 592 17.16 14.61 9.79
N ILE A 593 17.52 15.32 8.71
CA ILE A 593 17.69 16.77 8.68
C ILE A 593 16.36 17.42 8.28
N PHE A 594 15.72 18.13 9.21
CA PHE A 594 14.60 19.02 8.90
C PHE A 594 15.12 20.26 8.16
N PRO A 595 14.50 20.70 7.05
CA PRO A 595 14.64 22.09 6.62
C PRO A 595 14.02 23.02 7.68
N SER A 596 14.66 24.17 7.85
CA SER A 596 14.56 25.14 8.95
C SER A 596 13.20 25.30 9.65
N ASN A 597 13.25 25.40 10.99
CA ASN A 597 12.66 26.40 11.92
C ASN A 597 11.48 27.32 11.54
N ASP A 598 10.77 27.14 10.43
CA ASP A 598 9.57 27.89 10.11
C ASP A 598 8.36 27.19 10.71
N PHE A 599 8.27 27.36 12.03
CA PHE A 599 7.08 27.09 12.81
C PHE A 599 5.88 27.83 12.20
N PRO A 600 4.69 27.23 12.10
CA PRO A 600 3.48 28.03 12.04
C PRO A 600 3.52 28.99 13.24
N LYS A 601 3.45 30.30 12.97
CA LYS A 601 3.48 31.32 14.02
C LYS A 601 2.43 30.97 15.05
N LEU A 602 2.84 30.87 16.32
CA LEU A 602 1.93 30.92 17.46
C LEU A 602 0.96 32.08 17.24
N VAL A 603 -0.33 31.79 17.05
CA VAL A 603 -1.34 32.83 16.94
C VAL A 603 -1.45 33.51 18.31
N PRO A 604 -1.21 34.83 18.41
CA PRO A 604 -1.36 35.55 19.68
C PRO A 604 -2.83 35.54 20.13
N VAL A 605 -3.04 35.35 21.43
CA VAL A 605 -4.35 35.28 22.12
C VAL A 605 -5.27 36.48 21.80
N GLU A 606 -4.69 37.61 21.40
CA GLU A 606 -5.38 38.87 21.10
C GLU A 606 -6.19 38.84 19.79
N ASN A 607 -6.06 37.79 18.98
CA ASN A 607 -6.76 37.63 17.70
C ASN A 607 -7.92 36.63 17.71
N LEU A 608 -8.26 36.03 18.86
CA LEU A 608 -9.43 35.16 18.98
C LEU A 608 -10.70 36.02 19.11
N GLN A 609 -11.70 35.75 18.27
CA GLN A 609 -12.95 36.50 18.29
C GLN A 609 -13.72 36.28 19.61
N PRO A 610 -14.50 37.24 20.11
CA PRO A 610 -15.16 37.20 21.42
C PRO A 610 -16.28 36.14 21.59
N MET A 611 -16.37 35.15 20.72
CA MET A 611 -17.46 34.16 20.70
C MET A 611 -17.06 32.77 21.23
N GLU A 612 -15.80 32.60 21.69
CA GLU A 612 -15.26 31.34 22.24
C GLU A 612 -15.61 31.07 23.72
N ALA A 613 -16.46 31.90 24.32
CA ALA A 613 -16.62 32.01 25.78
C ALA A 613 -17.62 31.02 26.46
N ASN A 614 -18.18 30.03 25.75
CA ASN A 614 -19.40 29.35 26.21
C ASN A 614 -19.32 27.84 26.51
N LEU A 615 -18.15 27.21 26.59
CA LEU A 615 -18.02 25.91 27.28
C LEU A 615 -17.31 26.09 28.63
N SER A 616 -18.04 25.79 29.69
CA SER A 616 -17.57 25.73 31.07
C SER A 616 -16.71 24.48 31.30
N LEU A 617 -15.79 24.52 32.28
CA LEU A 617 -14.99 23.34 32.66
C LEU A 617 -15.87 22.13 32.99
N ALA A 618 -17.05 22.36 33.58
CA ALA A 618 -18.00 21.31 33.91
C ALA A 618 -18.47 20.57 32.65
N GLU A 619 -18.70 21.26 31.53
CA GLU A 619 -19.08 20.62 30.27
C GLU A 619 -17.92 19.82 29.66
N ILE A 620 -16.68 20.28 29.82
CA ILE A 620 -15.49 19.55 29.38
C ILE A 620 -15.35 18.23 30.16
N ASP A 621 -15.37 18.30 31.51
CA ASP A 621 -15.24 17.10 32.35
C ASP A 621 -16.47 16.17 32.23
N GLU A 622 -17.68 16.72 31.98
CA GLU A 622 -18.84 15.92 31.61
C GLU A 622 -18.59 15.14 30.32
N GLY A 623 -18.01 15.77 29.29
CA GLY A 623 -17.64 15.09 28.06
C GLY A 623 -16.72 13.88 28.28
N PHE A 624 -15.75 14.00 29.21
CA PHE A 624 -14.90 12.87 29.62
C PHE A 624 -15.67 11.83 30.43
N THR A 625 -16.47 12.27 31.41
CA THR A 625 -17.28 11.40 32.28
C THR A 625 -18.22 10.52 31.47
N ARG A 626 -19.02 11.12 30.58
CA ARG A 626 -20.06 10.43 29.80
C ARG A 626 -19.49 9.46 28.80
N ARG A 627 -18.39 9.80 28.12
CA ARG A 627 -17.72 8.88 27.18
C ARG A 627 -17.15 7.66 27.89
N PHE A 628 -16.61 7.86 29.09
CA PHE A 628 -16.12 6.76 29.91
C PHE A 628 -17.28 5.87 30.41
N GLU A 629 -18.39 6.45 30.90
CA GLU A 629 -19.61 5.72 31.28
C GLU A 629 -20.20 4.88 30.13
N GLN A 630 -20.28 5.48 28.94
CA GLN A 630 -20.79 4.82 27.73
C GLN A 630 -19.94 3.59 27.35
N TYR A 631 -18.60 3.73 27.39
CA TYR A 631 -17.68 2.62 27.12
C TYR A 631 -17.92 1.43 28.06
N LEU A 632 -18.24 1.72 29.33
CA LEU A 632 -18.39 0.71 30.38
C LEU A 632 -19.78 0.08 30.43
N GLY A 633 -20.74 0.63 29.68
CA GLY A 633 -22.14 0.21 29.73
C GLY A 633 -22.82 0.48 31.07
N GLU A 634 -22.30 1.43 31.85
CA GLU A 634 -22.88 1.84 33.14
C GLU A 634 -23.57 3.20 33.00
N ASP A 635 -24.88 3.27 33.27
CA ASP A 635 -25.64 4.52 33.37
C ASP A 635 -25.65 4.95 34.85
N THR A 636 -24.63 5.71 35.25
CA THR A 636 -24.49 6.21 36.60
C THR A 636 -24.81 7.70 36.67
N ASP A 637 -25.68 8.09 37.60
CA ASP A 637 -26.02 9.50 37.85
C ASP A 637 -24.88 10.19 38.63
N ILE A 638 -23.69 10.28 38.01
CA ILE A 638 -22.48 10.83 38.62
C ILE A 638 -22.56 12.37 38.59
N PRO A 639 -22.48 13.03 39.76
CA PRO A 639 -22.45 14.49 39.82
C PRO A 639 -21.19 15.04 39.17
N ILE A 640 -21.36 15.90 38.17
CA ILE A 640 -20.25 16.58 37.49
C ILE A 640 -19.70 17.69 38.38
N LYS A 641 -18.38 17.69 38.60
CA LYS A 641 -17.68 18.69 39.40
C LYS A 641 -17.57 20.01 38.64
N SER A 642 -17.89 21.09 39.33
CA SER A 642 -17.70 22.46 38.84
C SER A 642 -16.23 22.89 38.87
N LEU A 643 -15.93 24.02 38.22
CA LEU A 643 -14.61 24.66 38.31
C LEU A 643 -14.22 25.00 39.75
N ASP A 644 -15.15 25.53 40.55
CA ASP A 644 -14.86 25.91 41.93
C ASP A 644 -14.53 24.67 42.79
N GLU A 645 -15.27 23.58 42.62
CA GLU A 645 -14.98 22.31 43.29
C GLU A 645 -13.64 21.72 42.83
N ALA A 646 -13.33 21.78 41.53
CA ALA A 646 -12.03 21.34 41.01
C ALA A 646 -10.88 22.09 41.69
N ARG A 647 -11.00 23.41 41.84
CA ARG A 647 -9.99 24.25 42.48
C ARG A 647 -9.89 24.00 43.98
N GLU A 648 -11.01 23.80 44.66
CA GLU A 648 -11.07 23.45 46.08
C GLU A 648 -10.30 22.14 46.33
N ILE A 649 -10.55 21.11 45.51
CA ILE A 649 -9.83 19.83 45.57
C ILE A 649 -8.32 20.03 45.40
N LEU A 650 -7.90 20.76 44.37
CA LEU A 650 -6.47 21.01 44.12
C LEU A 650 -5.82 21.82 45.26
N GLY A 651 -6.56 22.76 45.86
CA GLY A 651 -6.13 23.54 47.02
C GLY A 651 -5.97 22.69 48.28
N GLU A 652 -6.92 21.81 48.58
CA GLU A 652 -6.84 20.86 49.71
C GLU A 652 -5.63 19.92 49.58
N VAL A 653 -5.36 19.43 48.37
CA VAL A 653 -4.18 18.58 48.08
C VAL A 653 -2.89 19.36 48.30
N ALA A 654 -2.83 20.61 47.81
CA ALA A 654 -1.66 21.46 48.00
C ALA A 654 -1.40 21.75 49.49
N GLU A 655 -2.45 22.01 50.28
CA GLU A 655 -2.32 22.21 51.73
C GLU A 655 -1.90 20.93 52.46
N ALA A 656 -2.48 19.78 52.09
CA ALA A 656 -2.22 18.51 52.76
C ALA A 656 -0.84 17.92 52.46
N THR A 657 -0.29 18.17 51.27
CA THR A 657 0.91 17.48 50.76
C THR A 657 2.11 18.41 50.57
N GLY A 658 1.87 19.72 50.44
CA GLY A 658 2.89 20.69 50.05
C GLY A 658 3.28 20.64 48.57
N VAL A 659 2.68 19.76 47.77
CA VAL A 659 2.85 19.66 46.32
C VAL A 659 1.71 20.41 45.65
N LYS A 660 1.99 21.30 44.70
CA LYS A 660 0.95 22.07 44.00
C LYS A 660 0.50 21.36 42.70
N PRO A 661 -0.72 20.81 42.63
CA PRO A 661 -1.19 20.11 41.43
C PRO A 661 -1.88 21.04 40.43
N ALA A 662 -1.91 20.64 39.16
CA ALA A 662 -2.80 21.19 38.14
C ALA A 662 -3.41 20.06 37.30
N LEU A 663 -4.66 20.25 36.87
CA LEU A 663 -5.31 19.41 35.86
C LEU A 663 -4.99 19.98 34.48
N LEU A 664 -4.57 19.12 33.55
CA LEU A 664 -4.44 19.45 32.13
C LEU A 664 -5.40 18.57 31.34
N TYR A 665 -6.47 19.17 30.84
CA TYR A 665 -7.35 18.54 29.87
C TYR A 665 -6.73 18.70 28.48
N ILE A 666 -6.55 17.60 27.78
CA ILE A 666 -6.08 17.54 26.39
C ILE A 666 -7.25 16.99 25.57
N THR A 667 -7.88 17.85 24.78
CA THR A 667 -9.10 17.54 24.02
C THR A 667 -8.96 17.98 22.58
N PHE A 668 -9.79 17.43 21.70
CA PHE A 668 -9.92 17.93 20.34
C PHE A 668 -11.23 18.69 20.17
N PHE A 669 -11.20 19.76 19.38
CA PHE A 669 -12.35 20.62 19.12
C PHE A 669 -12.59 20.74 17.61
N PRO A 670 -13.83 20.60 17.11
CA PRO A 670 -14.11 20.72 15.69
C PRO A 670 -13.62 22.03 15.07
N SER A 671 -12.97 21.90 13.91
CA SER A 671 -12.47 23.02 13.11
C SER A 671 -13.63 23.93 12.62
N ASP A 672 -14.81 23.36 12.36
CA ASP A 672 -16.05 24.06 12.01
C ASP A 672 -16.94 24.32 13.25
N LEU A 673 -17.15 25.60 13.56
CA LEU A 673 -17.98 26.05 14.68
C LEU A 673 -19.48 25.72 14.49
N GLU A 674 -19.97 25.55 13.26
CA GLU A 674 -21.37 25.13 13.03
C GLU A 674 -21.59 23.65 13.37
N ALA A 675 -20.55 22.81 13.22
CA ALA A 675 -20.57 21.40 13.59
C ALA A 675 -20.63 21.19 15.12
N SER A 676 -20.12 22.14 15.92
CA SER A 676 -20.12 22.08 17.40
C SER A 676 -21.51 22.05 18.06
N GLN A 677 -22.58 22.36 17.32
CA GLN A 677 -23.96 22.29 17.81
C GLN A 677 -24.58 20.90 17.72
N PHE A 678 -23.93 19.96 17.02
CA PHE A 678 -24.33 18.56 16.93
C PHE A 678 -23.31 17.71 17.71
N LYS A 679 -23.76 16.62 18.35
CA LYS A 679 -22.83 15.62 18.93
C LYS A 679 -22.10 14.94 17.77
N VAL A 680 -21.02 15.54 17.31
CA VAL A 680 -20.14 15.01 16.26
C VAL A 680 -19.14 14.07 16.92
N LEU A 681 -18.99 12.86 16.38
CA LEU A 681 -17.93 11.93 16.77
C LEU A 681 -16.58 12.58 16.46
N PRO A 682 -15.50 12.30 17.23
CA PRO A 682 -14.18 12.89 16.97
C PRO A 682 -13.77 12.73 15.50
N GLN A 683 -13.32 13.81 14.85
CA GLN A 683 -12.89 13.81 13.45
C GLN A 683 -11.37 13.94 13.33
N PRO A 684 -10.74 13.41 12.27
CA PRO A 684 -9.30 13.51 12.05
C PRO A 684 -8.76 14.96 12.00
N ASP A 685 -9.58 15.91 11.57
CA ASP A 685 -9.24 17.33 11.40
C ASP A 685 -9.58 18.19 12.63
N ASP A 686 -10.15 17.61 13.69
CA ASP A 686 -10.40 18.34 14.94
C ASP A 686 -9.09 18.92 15.50
N GLU A 687 -9.13 20.16 15.98
CA GLU A 687 -7.95 20.87 16.46
C GLU A 687 -7.65 20.58 17.93
N LEU A 688 -6.36 20.42 18.25
CA LEU A 688 -5.87 20.26 19.60
C LEU A 688 -6.16 21.49 20.47
N GLU A 689 -6.84 21.25 21.59
CA GLU A 689 -7.13 22.22 22.64
C GLU A 689 -6.63 21.76 24.01
N LEU A 690 -5.97 22.66 24.72
CA LEU A 690 -5.41 22.46 26.05
C LEU A 690 -6.18 23.30 27.07
N VAL A 691 -6.63 22.70 28.17
CA VAL A 691 -7.26 23.42 29.29
C VAL A 691 -6.56 23.10 30.60
N VAL A 692 -5.96 24.12 31.23
CA VAL A 692 -5.25 24.01 32.51
C VAL A 692 -6.11 24.57 33.64
N VAL A 693 -6.25 23.80 34.72
CA VAL A 693 -6.90 24.21 35.95
C VAL A 693 -5.93 24.01 37.12
N SER A 694 -5.73 25.06 37.89
CA SER A 694 -4.86 25.07 39.06
C SER A 694 -5.59 25.63 40.28
N PRO A 695 -5.05 25.45 41.51
CA PRO A 695 -5.68 25.99 42.72
C PRO A 695 -5.92 27.51 42.64
N ASP A 696 -4.94 28.23 42.09
CA ASP A 696 -4.89 29.69 42.06
C ASP A 696 -4.90 30.24 40.62
N GLY A 697 -5.42 31.45 40.42
CA GLY A 697 -5.43 32.09 39.09
C GLY A 697 -6.67 31.76 38.26
N GLN A 698 -6.69 32.14 36.98
CA GLN A 698 -7.77 31.82 36.05
C GLN A 698 -7.41 30.57 35.24
N PRO A 699 -8.38 29.69 34.89
CA PRO A 699 -8.13 28.59 33.97
C PRO A 699 -7.53 29.09 32.66
N ILE A 700 -6.64 28.31 32.08
CA ILE A 700 -5.98 28.64 30.82
C ILE A 700 -6.57 27.73 29.77
N ARG A 701 -6.99 28.28 28.64
CA ARG A 701 -7.49 27.53 27.47
C ARG A 701 -6.67 27.94 26.25
N ARG A 702 -6.19 26.98 25.48
CA ARG A 702 -5.31 27.25 24.33
C ARG A 702 -5.53 26.25 23.20
N ARG A 703 -5.83 26.77 22.01
CA ARG A 703 -5.76 26.00 20.75
C ARG A 703 -4.37 26.06 20.16
N VAL A 704 -3.91 24.95 19.61
CA VAL A 704 -2.53 24.78 19.15
C VAL A 704 -2.42 24.81 17.61
N GLY A 705 -3.54 24.63 16.89
CA GLY A 705 -3.55 24.63 15.42
C GLY A 705 -2.91 23.38 14.81
N ILE A 706 -2.98 22.26 15.52
CA ILE A 706 -2.52 20.93 15.10
C ILE A 706 -3.70 19.98 15.19
N THR A 707 -3.86 19.10 14.21
CA THR A 707 -5.04 18.23 14.09
C THR A 707 -4.93 16.96 14.92
N ARG A 708 -6.08 16.34 15.23
CA ARG A 708 -6.18 15.04 15.89
C ARG A 708 -5.32 13.98 15.19
N LYS A 709 -5.41 13.88 13.86
CA LYS A 709 -4.60 12.95 13.05
C LYS A 709 -3.10 13.12 13.33
N GLN A 710 -2.61 14.36 13.34
CA GLN A 710 -1.19 14.66 13.55
C GLN A 710 -0.72 14.26 14.96
N VAL A 711 -1.50 14.57 15.99
CA VAL A 711 -1.14 14.25 17.39
C VAL A 711 -1.14 12.73 17.62
N LEU A 712 -2.17 12.02 17.12
CA LEU A 712 -2.28 10.56 17.26
C LEU A 712 -1.16 9.84 16.51
N TYR A 713 -0.83 10.29 15.29
CA TYR A 713 0.29 9.75 14.52
C TYR A 713 1.61 9.87 15.29
N MET A 714 1.95 11.06 15.80
CA MET A 714 3.18 11.25 16.58
C MET A 714 3.18 10.44 17.89
N THR A 715 2.01 10.21 18.48
CA THR A 715 1.85 9.35 19.67
C THR A 715 2.20 7.90 19.35
N GLY A 716 1.72 7.36 18.22
CA GLY A 716 2.07 6.03 17.72
C GLY A 716 3.57 5.89 17.45
N LEU A 717 4.17 6.89 16.78
CA LEU A 717 5.62 6.93 16.54
C LEU A 717 6.44 6.92 17.84
N LEU A 718 6.03 7.72 18.85
CA LEU A 718 6.71 7.73 20.14
C LEU A 718 6.69 6.37 20.80
N HIS A 719 5.53 5.71 20.81
CA HIS A 719 5.38 4.39 21.42
C HIS A 719 6.27 3.35 20.74
N ARG A 720 6.25 3.28 19.40
CA ARG A 720 7.09 2.38 18.60
C ARG A 720 8.59 2.62 18.86
N ASN A 721 9.01 3.88 18.87
CA ASN A 721 10.43 4.22 18.98
C ASN A 721 10.96 4.03 20.41
N ILE A 722 10.15 4.23 21.47
CA ILE A 722 10.58 3.95 22.85
C ILE A 722 10.75 2.44 23.07
N THR A 723 9.91 1.62 22.45
CA THR A 723 9.94 0.16 22.63
C THR A 723 11.03 -0.52 21.81
N ASN A 724 11.58 0.15 20.78
CA ASN A 724 12.76 -0.31 20.06
C ASN A 724 14.07 0.07 20.77
N VAL A 725 14.49 -0.75 21.74
CA VAL A 725 15.74 -0.53 22.50
C VAL A 725 17.03 -0.62 21.66
N ARG A 726 16.97 -1.11 20.41
CA ARG A 726 18.13 -1.17 19.50
C ARG A 726 18.47 0.19 18.91
N GLU A 727 17.52 1.12 18.89
CA GLU A 727 17.68 2.48 18.36
C GLU A 727 17.46 3.50 19.49
N PRO A 728 18.40 3.64 20.43
CA PRO A 728 18.18 4.20 21.77
C PRO A 728 17.93 5.72 21.81
N ARG A 729 17.77 6.37 20.66
CA ARG A 729 17.52 7.81 20.53
C ARG A 729 16.41 8.17 19.56
N ARG A 730 15.88 7.22 18.77
CA ARG A 730 14.86 7.51 17.74
C ARG A 730 13.55 8.00 18.33
N TYR A 731 13.31 7.75 19.62
CA TYR A 731 12.16 8.29 20.36
C TYR A 731 12.23 9.81 20.59
N LEU A 732 13.42 10.43 20.52
CA LEU A 732 13.59 11.84 20.87
C LEU A 732 12.81 12.76 19.93
N ASN A 733 12.78 12.48 18.63
CA ASN A 733 12.06 13.30 17.67
C ASN A 733 10.54 13.36 17.95
N PRO A 734 9.82 12.21 18.04
CA PRO A 734 8.41 12.25 18.38
C PRO A 734 8.15 12.77 19.79
N ALA A 735 9.03 12.49 20.77
CA ALA A 735 8.91 13.03 22.13
C ALA A 735 8.99 14.57 22.16
N GLN A 736 9.83 15.16 21.32
CA GLN A 736 10.02 16.61 21.23
C GLN A 736 8.86 17.31 20.52
N LYS A 737 8.35 16.76 19.42
CA LYS A 737 7.18 17.33 18.75
C LYS A 737 5.95 17.31 19.66
N LEU A 738 5.71 16.19 20.35
CA LEU A 738 4.61 16.09 21.30
C LEU A 738 4.78 17.03 22.50
N TYR A 739 6.01 17.21 23.01
CA TYR A 739 6.26 18.22 24.04
C TYR A 739 5.93 19.65 23.54
N GLN A 740 6.35 19.98 22.32
CA GLN A 740 6.10 21.28 21.70
C GLN A 740 4.61 21.57 21.53
N TRP A 741 3.80 20.55 21.26
CA TRP A 741 2.36 20.72 21.09
C TRP A 741 1.58 20.69 22.40
N LEU A 742 1.94 19.79 23.32
CA LEU A 742 1.13 19.51 24.52
C LEU A 742 1.55 20.32 25.75
N ILE A 743 2.83 20.72 25.85
CA ILE A 743 3.41 21.28 27.08
C ILE A 743 3.96 22.69 26.85
N ALA A 744 4.79 22.89 25.82
CA ALA A 744 5.42 24.18 25.55
C ALA A 744 4.42 25.37 25.50
N PRO A 745 3.19 25.24 24.97
CA PRO A 745 2.24 26.35 24.93
C PRO A 745 1.73 26.80 26.30
N ILE A 746 1.89 26.00 27.35
CA ILE A 746 1.38 26.29 28.70
C ILE A 746 2.48 26.32 29.77
N GLU A 747 3.71 25.92 29.42
CA GLU A 747 4.81 25.74 30.37
C GLU A 747 5.14 26.99 31.20
N ALA A 748 5.22 28.17 30.57
CA ALA A 748 5.51 29.41 31.27
C ALA A 748 4.47 29.72 32.36
N ASN A 749 3.21 29.37 32.12
CA ASN A 749 2.13 29.54 33.09
C ASN A 749 2.24 28.54 34.25
N LEU A 750 2.54 27.27 33.94
CA LEU A 750 2.77 26.24 34.95
C LEU A 750 3.93 26.62 35.89
N GLN A 751 5.03 27.12 35.33
CA GLN A 751 6.19 27.60 36.09
C GLN A 751 5.85 28.84 36.94
N ALA A 752 5.16 29.83 36.37
CA ALA A 752 4.78 31.05 37.09
C ALA A 752 3.85 30.78 38.28
N GLN A 753 3.03 29.73 38.19
CA GLN A 753 2.14 29.31 39.27
C GLN A 753 2.80 28.35 40.26
N GLY A 754 4.02 27.90 40.00
CA GLY A 754 4.77 26.97 40.84
C GLY A 754 4.11 25.59 40.90
N ILE A 755 3.66 25.06 39.77
CA ILE A 755 3.05 23.72 39.69
C ILE A 755 4.14 22.64 39.81
N ASP A 756 3.90 21.65 40.65
CA ASP A 756 4.81 20.52 40.89
C ASP A 756 4.27 19.19 40.33
N ASN A 757 2.93 19.07 40.22
CA ASN A 757 2.24 17.88 39.76
C ASN A 757 1.27 18.20 38.61
N LEU A 758 1.37 17.45 37.50
CA LEU A 758 0.46 17.54 36.36
C LEU A 758 -0.39 16.28 36.28
N VAL A 759 -1.70 16.47 36.35
CA VAL A 759 -2.68 15.40 36.17
C VAL A 759 -3.33 15.57 34.81
N PHE A 760 -3.04 14.66 33.90
CA PHE A 760 -3.59 14.68 32.54
C PHE A 760 -4.99 14.06 32.54
N ILE A 761 -5.90 14.68 31.78
CA ILE A 761 -7.22 14.15 31.45
C ILE A 761 -7.30 14.23 29.93
N MET A 762 -7.12 13.09 29.27
CA MET A 762 -6.81 13.06 27.84
C MET A 762 -7.92 12.43 27.01
N ASP A 763 -8.09 12.98 25.82
CA ASP A 763 -9.02 12.47 24.81
C ASP A 763 -8.72 11.03 24.39
N SER A 764 -9.68 10.44 23.68
CA SER A 764 -9.51 9.10 23.12
C SER A 764 -8.26 9.02 22.23
N GLY A 765 -7.56 7.88 22.27
CA GLY A 765 -6.30 7.64 21.55
C GLY A 765 -5.03 8.24 22.18
N LEU A 766 -5.15 9.18 23.14
CA LEU A 766 -3.98 9.79 23.81
C LEU A 766 -3.66 9.17 25.18
N ARG A 767 -4.54 8.34 25.73
CA ARG A 767 -4.42 7.85 27.12
C ARG A 767 -3.27 6.86 27.33
N SER A 768 -2.76 6.26 26.26
CA SER A 768 -1.59 5.39 26.25
C SER A 768 -0.27 6.13 25.97
N LEU A 769 -0.31 7.45 25.78
CA LEU A 769 0.87 8.27 25.54
C LEU A 769 1.81 8.23 26.76
N PRO A 770 3.09 7.84 26.62
CA PRO A 770 4.05 7.85 27.72
C PRO A 770 4.46 9.28 28.09
N MET A 771 3.57 9.97 28.82
CA MET A 771 3.73 11.39 29.16
C MET A 771 5.08 11.65 29.83
N ALA A 772 5.54 10.77 30.72
CA ALA A 772 6.83 10.90 31.40
C ALA A 772 8.04 11.03 30.43
N ALA A 773 7.93 10.51 29.21
CA ALA A 773 8.98 10.52 28.20
C ALA A 773 8.91 11.69 27.20
N LEU A 774 7.92 12.60 27.33
CA LEU A 774 7.94 13.83 26.52
C LEU A 774 9.20 14.65 26.86
N HIS A 775 9.85 15.18 25.83
CA HIS A 775 11.20 15.74 25.96
C HIS A 775 11.27 17.15 25.38
N ASP A 776 11.82 18.11 26.11
CA ASP A 776 11.84 19.53 25.67
C ASP A 776 13.04 19.90 24.77
N GLY A 777 13.88 18.90 24.47
CA GLY A 777 15.16 19.07 23.77
C GLY A 777 16.37 19.03 24.71
N THR A 778 16.17 19.23 26.01
CA THR A 778 17.20 19.18 27.06
C THR A 778 16.94 18.13 28.13
N GLY A 779 15.69 17.87 28.46
CA GLY A 779 15.28 16.90 29.47
C GLY A 779 13.83 16.46 29.31
N PHE A 780 13.46 15.45 30.09
CA PHE A 780 12.12 14.89 30.12
C PHE A 780 11.18 15.71 30.99
N ILE A 781 9.88 15.71 30.67
CA ILE A 781 8.87 16.40 31.49
C ILE A 781 8.88 15.90 32.94
N VAL A 782 9.20 14.62 33.17
CA VAL A 782 9.25 14.01 34.50
C VAL A 782 10.39 14.56 35.37
N GLU A 783 11.37 15.23 34.76
CA GLU A 783 12.39 15.99 35.48
C GLU A 783 11.85 17.29 36.06
N LYS A 784 10.76 17.83 35.49
CA LYS A 784 10.12 19.08 35.92
C LYS A 784 8.90 18.85 36.81
N TYR A 785 8.05 17.90 36.46
CA TYR A 785 6.77 17.65 37.13
C TYR A 785 6.61 16.18 37.50
N SER A 786 5.93 15.89 38.61
CA SER A 786 5.32 14.56 38.77
C SER A 786 4.09 14.46 37.88
N VAL A 787 3.87 13.30 37.27
CA VAL A 787 2.79 13.11 36.29
C VAL A 787 1.80 12.04 36.73
N GLY A 788 0.52 12.23 36.41
CA GLY A 788 -0.54 11.24 36.61
C GLY A 788 -1.63 11.39 35.57
N LEU A 789 -2.49 10.38 35.45
CA LEU A 789 -3.60 10.33 34.50
C LEU A 789 -4.91 10.12 35.26
N MET A 790 -5.93 10.91 34.97
CA MET A 790 -7.30 10.69 35.43
C MET A 790 -8.21 10.41 34.24
N PRO A 791 -9.12 9.43 34.32
CA PRO A 791 -10.17 9.25 33.29
C PRO A 791 -11.04 10.50 33.18
N SER A 792 -11.44 11.03 34.34
CA SER A 792 -12.17 12.28 34.53
C SER A 792 -12.01 12.69 36.00
N LEU A 793 -12.13 13.99 36.28
CA LEU A 793 -12.14 14.49 37.65
C LEU A 793 -13.38 14.02 38.42
N SER A 794 -14.56 14.02 37.77
CA SER A 794 -15.83 13.61 38.40
C SER A 794 -15.90 12.12 38.71
N LEU A 795 -15.27 11.28 37.89
CA LEU A 795 -15.18 9.83 38.12
C LEU A 795 -14.15 9.43 39.18
N THR A 796 -13.21 10.31 39.50
CA THR A 796 -12.07 9.97 40.36
C THR A 796 -12.34 10.31 41.82
N ASN A 797 -12.05 9.37 42.73
CA ASN A 797 -12.03 9.65 44.16
C ASN A 797 -10.77 10.46 44.53
N THR A 798 -10.91 11.78 44.56
CA THR A 798 -9.82 12.75 44.77
C THR A 798 -9.36 12.89 46.23
N ARG A 799 -9.97 12.18 47.19
CA ARG A 799 -9.60 12.29 48.61
C ARG A 799 -8.20 11.75 48.88
N TYR A 800 -7.28 12.65 49.26
CA TYR A 800 -5.93 12.32 49.68
C TYR A 800 -5.89 11.33 50.85
N VAL A 801 -5.00 10.34 50.75
CA VAL A 801 -4.66 9.42 51.84
C VAL A 801 -3.16 9.18 51.81
N ASN A 802 -2.51 9.45 52.93
CA ASN A 802 -1.12 9.08 53.11
C ASN A 802 -1.00 7.54 53.20
N VAL A 803 -0.27 6.95 52.24
CA VAL A 803 -0.10 5.50 52.13
C VAL A 803 1.12 4.95 52.88
N GLN A 804 1.97 5.81 53.46
CA GLN A 804 3.28 5.45 54.05
C GLN A 804 3.20 4.43 55.20
N ASN A 805 2.06 4.34 55.88
CA ASN A 805 1.84 3.42 57.01
C ASN A 805 0.89 2.26 56.68
N LEU A 806 0.47 2.11 55.42
CA LEU A 806 -0.42 1.02 55.01
C LEU A 806 0.37 -0.26 54.79
N GLU A 807 -0.19 -1.43 55.08
CA GLU A 807 0.48 -2.69 54.77
C GLU A 807 0.32 -3.07 53.28
N VAL A 808 1.33 -3.77 52.73
CA VAL A 808 1.33 -4.29 51.35
C VAL A 808 0.96 -5.77 51.33
N LEU A 809 0.02 -6.13 50.45
CA LEU A 809 -0.18 -7.52 50.03
C LEU A 809 0.47 -7.72 48.66
N GLY A 810 1.61 -8.41 48.64
CA GLY A 810 2.28 -8.82 47.41
C GLY A 810 1.78 -10.19 46.96
N MET A 811 1.41 -10.36 45.70
CA MET A 811 1.09 -11.68 45.15
C MET A 811 1.64 -11.79 43.73
N GLY A 812 2.11 -12.98 43.34
CA GLY A 812 2.66 -13.14 42.01
C GLY A 812 2.94 -14.58 41.61
N ALA A 813 3.35 -14.79 40.37
CA ALA A 813 3.80 -16.07 39.87
C ALA A 813 5.07 -15.89 39.05
N ASN A 814 6.04 -16.79 39.25
CA ASN A 814 7.28 -16.84 38.47
C ASN A 814 7.33 -18.04 37.52
N THR A 815 6.43 -18.99 37.69
CA THR A 815 6.31 -20.19 36.85
C THR A 815 4.91 -20.28 36.29
N PHE A 816 4.81 -20.62 35.00
CA PHE A 816 3.55 -20.67 34.26
C PHE A 816 3.53 -21.92 33.36
N THR A 817 2.34 -22.42 33.02
CA THR A 817 2.20 -23.55 32.09
C THR A 817 2.31 -23.11 30.63
N ASP A 818 1.80 -21.91 30.32
CA ASP A 818 1.57 -21.44 28.94
C ASP A 818 2.22 -20.06 28.68
N GLN A 819 3.18 -19.65 29.51
CA GLN A 819 3.90 -18.36 29.41
C GLN A 819 5.36 -18.54 29.85
N GLU A 820 6.22 -17.61 29.43
CA GLU A 820 7.62 -17.59 29.87
C GLU A 820 7.74 -17.36 31.39
N PRO A 821 8.73 -17.97 32.06
CA PRO A 821 8.96 -17.76 33.48
C PRO A 821 9.38 -16.30 33.76
N LEU A 822 9.03 -15.80 34.95
CA LEU A 822 9.39 -14.46 35.43
C LEU A 822 10.31 -14.57 36.67
N PRO A 823 11.59 -14.91 36.49
CA PRO A 823 12.51 -15.23 37.58
C PRO A 823 12.77 -14.07 38.56
N ALA A 824 12.46 -12.81 38.21
CA ALA A 824 12.64 -11.67 39.10
C ALA A 824 11.52 -11.53 40.14
N VAL A 825 10.31 -12.05 39.85
CA VAL A 825 9.11 -11.91 40.70
C VAL A 825 9.33 -12.35 42.15
N PRO A 826 9.98 -13.50 42.47
CA PRO A 826 10.19 -13.91 43.85
C PRO A 826 11.04 -12.89 44.64
N LEU A 827 12.08 -12.33 43.99
CA LEU A 827 12.94 -11.32 44.58
C LEU A 827 12.20 -9.98 44.74
N GLU A 828 11.46 -9.55 43.71
CA GLU A 828 10.61 -8.35 43.76
C GLU A 828 9.66 -8.39 44.97
N LEU A 829 8.92 -9.49 45.15
CA LEU A 829 7.99 -9.65 46.26
C LEU A 829 8.69 -9.69 47.63
N GLU A 830 9.86 -10.33 47.75
CA GLU A 830 10.65 -10.33 49.00
C GLU A 830 11.11 -8.91 49.35
N LEU A 831 11.71 -8.20 48.38
CA LEU A 831 12.22 -6.85 48.57
C LEU A 831 11.10 -5.92 49.03
N ILE A 832 9.96 -5.95 48.35
CA ILE A 832 8.82 -5.08 48.67
C ILE A 832 8.23 -5.42 50.05
N THR A 833 7.90 -6.68 50.33
CA THR A 833 7.07 -7.01 51.51
C THR A 833 7.85 -7.29 52.79
N SER A 834 9.16 -7.54 52.70
CA SER A 834 9.99 -7.97 53.84
C SER A 834 11.20 -7.08 54.10
N LYS A 835 11.71 -6.34 53.11
CA LYS A 835 12.90 -5.47 53.28
C LYS A 835 12.54 -3.99 53.25
N LEU A 836 11.67 -3.61 52.32
CA LEU A 836 11.27 -2.23 52.11
C LEU A 836 10.01 -1.91 52.88
N TRP A 837 8.94 -2.64 52.69
CA TRP A 837 7.64 -2.33 53.26
C TRP A 837 7.19 -3.39 54.27
N SER A 838 6.18 -3.05 55.08
CA SER A 838 5.53 -4.02 55.97
C SER A 838 4.41 -4.73 55.21
N GLY A 839 4.44 -6.05 55.11
CA GLY A 839 3.46 -6.77 54.32
C GLY A 839 3.52 -8.28 54.40
N LYS A 840 2.78 -8.93 53.49
CA LYS A 840 2.82 -10.38 53.25
C LYS A 840 2.91 -10.64 51.76
N SER A 841 3.62 -11.70 51.37
CA SER A 841 3.70 -12.15 49.98
C SER A 841 3.17 -13.58 49.79
N PHE A 842 2.61 -13.86 48.60
CA PHE A 842 2.15 -15.19 48.18
C PHE A 842 2.59 -15.46 46.74
N LEU A 843 3.11 -16.66 46.46
CA LEU A 843 3.74 -17.01 45.19
C LEU A 843 3.08 -18.25 44.56
N ASN A 844 2.98 -18.29 43.23
CA ASN A 844 2.55 -19.45 42.42
C ASN A 844 1.21 -20.06 42.88
N ASP A 845 1.23 -21.25 43.48
CA ASP A 845 0.02 -21.98 43.92
C ASP A 845 -0.81 -21.19 44.94
N ASP A 846 -0.18 -20.30 45.70
CA ASP A 846 -0.88 -19.40 46.65
C ASP A 846 -1.35 -18.09 45.99
N PHE A 847 -0.95 -17.82 44.74
CA PHE A 847 -1.39 -16.67 43.96
C PHE A 847 -2.72 -16.94 43.24
N THR A 848 -3.80 -16.94 44.02
CA THR A 848 -5.17 -17.16 43.54
C THR A 848 -6.13 -16.07 44.01
N ILE A 849 -7.19 -15.82 43.24
CA ILE A 849 -8.23 -14.82 43.59
C ILE A 849 -8.91 -15.15 44.92
N ASP A 850 -9.19 -16.44 45.17
CA ASP A 850 -9.81 -16.88 46.42
C ASP A 850 -8.91 -16.60 47.63
N ASN A 851 -7.60 -16.83 47.48
CA ASN A 851 -6.65 -16.49 48.54
C ASN A 851 -6.56 -14.98 48.76
N LEU A 852 -6.49 -14.19 47.68
CA LEU A 852 -6.51 -12.71 47.73
C LEU A 852 -7.73 -12.21 48.52
N ARG A 853 -8.93 -12.68 48.17
CA ARG A 853 -10.18 -12.33 48.86
C ARG A 853 -10.16 -12.75 50.33
N LYS A 854 -9.75 -13.99 50.61
CA LYS A 854 -9.69 -14.54 51.98
C LYS A 854 -8.78 -13.71 52.86
N ILE A 855 -7.57 -13.40 52.41
CA ILE A 855 -6.59 -12.62 53.17
C ILE A 855 -7.13 -11.22 53.42
N ARG A 856 -7.65 -10.56 52.39
CA ARG A 856 -8.19 -9.19 52.49
C ARG A 856 -9.43 -9.09 53.37
N SER A 857 -10.22 -10.15 53.48
CA SER A 857 -11.35 -10.19 54.43
C SER A 857 -10.90 -10.15 55.90
N SER A 858 -9.67 -10.57 56.18
CA SER A 858 -9.10 -10.63 57.54
C SER A 858 -8.19 -9.45 57.87
N THR A 859 -7.55 -8.84 56.88
CA THR A 859 -6.61 -7.73 57.05
C THR A 859 -6.80 -6.72 55.91
N PRO A 860 -7.13 -5.46 56.21
CA PRO A 860 -7.37 -4.44 55.19
C PRO A 860 -6.05 -3.89 54.63
N PHE A 861 -5.40 -4.65 53.75
CA PHE A 861 -4.23 -4.19 53.01
C PHE A 861 -4.60 -2.98 52.14
N GLY A 862 -3.97 -1.84 52.41
CA GLY A 862 -4.21 -0.59 51.68
C GLY A 862 -3.46 -0.52 50.35
N ILE A 863 -2.42 -1.35 50.20
CA ILE A 863 -1.64 -1.48 48.97
C ILE A 863 -1.67 -2.94 48.52
N ILE A 864 -1.97 -3.18 47.25
CA ILE A 864 -1.88 -4.50 46.62
C ILE A 864 -0.87 -4.42 45.49
N HIS A 865 0.04 -5.37 45.44
CA HIS A 865 1.04 -5.50 44.40
C HIS A 865 0.90 -6.85 43.73
N LEU A 866 0.60 -6.86 42.44
CA LEU A 866 0.46 -8.07 41.62
C LEU A 866 1.63 -8.13 40.64
N ALA A 867 2.49 -9.16 40.76
CA ALA A 867 3.67 -9.37 39.91
C ALA A 867 3.51 -10.63 39.06
N THR A 868 3.17 -10.47 37.78
CA THR A 868 2.80 -11.59 36.90
C THR A 868 2.71 -11.17 35.42
N HIS A 869 2.25 -12.08 34.55
CA HIS A 869 1.91 -11.74 33.16
C HIS A 869 0.54 -11.05 33.06
N GLY A 870 0.48 -10.03 32.22
CA GLY A 870 -0.75 -9.38 31.79
C GLY A 870 -0.76 -9.35 30.27
N GLN A 871 -1.93 -9.56 29.68
CA GLN A 871 -2.09 -9.40 28.25
C GLN A 871 -3.32 -8.54 28.00
N PHE A 872 -3.09 -7.43 27.30
CA PHE A 872 -4.15 -6.61 26.76
C PHE A 872 -4.28 -6.93 25.27
N LEU A 873 -5.47 -7.38 24.88
CA LEU A 873 -5.85 -7.71 23.51
C LEU A 873 -7.01 -6.79 23.09
N PRO A 874 -7.00 -6.24 21.86
CA PRO A 874 -8.10 -5.46 21.32
C PRO A 874 -9.45 -6.22 21.30
N GLY A 875 -10.54 -5.47 21.13
CA GLY A 875 -11.91 -5.99 21.13
C GLY A 875 -12.52 -6.13 22.53
N LYS A 876 -13.29 -7.20 22.77
CA LYS A 876 -14.06 -7.37 24.02
C LYS A 876 -13.16 -7.42 25.25
N LEU A 877 -13.64 -6.84 26.36
CA LEU A 877 -12.94 -6.82 27.67
C LEU A 877 -12.37 -8.20 28.07
N ASN A 878 -13.11 -9.29 27.86
CA ASN A 878 -12.68 -10.63 28.26
C ASN A 878 -11.54 -11.24 27.39
N ASN A 879 -11.15 -10.61 26.29
CA ASN A 879 -9.95 -10.98 25.53
C ASN A 879 -8.67 -10.65 26.30
N SER A 880 -8.72 -9.60 27.12
CA SER A 880 -7.63 -9.15 27.96
C SER A 880 -7.64 -9.86 29.30
N TYR A 881 -6.47 -10.24 29.84
CA TYR A 881 -6.37 -10.95 31.12
C TYR A 881 -5.15 -10.57 31.98
N ILE A 882 -5.30 -10.74 33.31
CA ILE A 882 -4.19 -10.89 34.26
C ILE A 882 -4.03 -12.37 34.59
N GLN A 883 -2.81 -12.90 34.48
CA GLN A 883 -2.53 -14.30 34.78
C GLN A 883 -2.39 -14.53 36.28
N PHE A 884 -3.34 -15.21 36.91
CA PHE A 884 -3.16 -15.76 38.26
C PHE A 884 -2.53 -17.16 38.18
N GLY A 885 -2.01 -17.68 39.29
CA GLY A 885 -1.35 -18.99 39.32
C GLY A 885 -2.24 -20.15 38.87
N ASN A 886 -3.57 -20.00 38.96
CA ASN A 886 -4.55 -21.04 38.62
C ASN A 886 -5.59 -20.66 37.56
N LYS A 887 -5.67 -19.40 37.12
CA LYS A 887 -6.60 -18.95 36.08
C LYS A 887 -6.16 -17.64 35.43
N LYS A 888 -6.62 -17.38 34.21
CA LYS A 888 -6.61 -16.05 33.60
C LYS A 888 -7.82 -15.27 34.12
N LEU A 889 -7.62 -14.07 34.67
CA LEU A 889 -8.68 -13.17 35.10
C LEU A 889 -8.97 -12.18 33.98
N GLY A 890 -10.13 -12.30 33.34
CA GLY A 890 -10.58 -11.38 32.31
C GLY A 890 -10.78 -9.96 32.83
N LEU A 891 -10.69 -8.97 31.96
CA LEU A 891 -10.88 -7.55 32.32
C LEU A 891 -12.30 -7.26 32.81
N ASP A 892 -13.30 -7.94 32.25
CA ASP A 892 -14.71 -7.94 32.67
C ASP A 892 -14.93 -8.55 34.07
N GLN A 893 -13.97 -9.34 34.54
CA GLN A 893 -14.00 -10.01 35.84
C GLN A 893 -13.26 -9.22 36.92
N LEU A 894 -12.76 -8.01 36.66
CA LEU A 894 -12.01 -7.23 37.66
C LEU A 894 -12.77 -7.00 38.97
N GLY A 895 -14.09 -6.84 38.90
CA GLY A 895 -14.96 -6.76 40.08
C GLY A 895 -14.85 -7.99 41.00
N GLU A 896 -14.42 -9.14 40.48
CA GLU A 896 -14.14 -10.32 41.28
C GLU A 896 -13.06 -10.05 42.33
N LEU A 897 -12.09 -9.16 42.10
CA LEU A 897 -11.02 -8.92 43.06
C LEU A 897 -11.49 -8.27 44.38
N GLY A 898 -12.70 -7.69 44.40
CA GLY A 898 -13.29 -7.07 45.60
C GLY A 898 -12.45 -5.92 46.16
N LEU A 899 -11.80 -5.15 45.29
CA LEU A 899 -10.79 -4.15 45.68
C LEU A 899 -11.37 -2.93 46.41
N ASN A 900 -12.67 -2.74 46.36
CA ASN A 900 -13.38 -1.65 47.04
C ASN A 900 -13.76 -1.94 48.50
N LYS A 901 -13.69 -3.20 48.98
CA LYS A 901 -14.14 -3.61 50.32
C LYS A 901 -13.19 -4.63 50.96
N PRO A 902 -12.27 -4.20 51.85
CA PRO A 902 -11.95 -2.82 52.22
C PRO A 902 -11.27 -2.05 51.07
N PRO A 903 -11.40 -0.71 50.98
CA PRO A 903 -10.85 0.07 49.86
C PRO A 903 -9.33 -0.08 49.72
N VAL A 904 -8.87 -0.24 48.48
CA VAL A 904 -7.45 -0.24 48.12
C VAL A 904 -7.04 1.17 47.70
N GLU A 905 -6.03 1.71 48.37
CA GLU A 905 -5.51 3.05 48.10
C GLU A 905 -4.52 3.05 46.92
N LEU A 906 -3.80 1.94 46.71
CA LEU A 906 -2.90 1.75 45.56
C LEU A 906 -2.88 0.28 45.10
N LEU A 907 -3.22 0.06 43.84
CA LEU A 907 -2.98 -1.20 43.13
C LEU A 907 -1.76 -1.06 42.23
N VAL A 908 -0.75 -1.90 42.41
CA VAL A 908 0.40 -1.99 41.51
C VAL A 908 0.23 -3.23 40.65
N LEU A 909 0.09 -3.04 39.35
CA LEU A 909 0.01 -4.10 38.34
C LEU A 909 1.37 -4.23 37.66
N SER A 910 2.30 -4.92 38.32
CA SER A 910 3.64 -5.25 37.82
C SER A 910 3.53 -6.39 36.79
N ALA A 911 3.01 -6.04 35.62
CA ALA A 911 2.65 -6.95 34.54
C ALA A 911 2.61 -6.19 33.20
N CYS A 912 2.83 -6.88 32.08
CA CYS A 912 2.85 -6.30 30.74
C CYS A 912 1.48 -5.71 30.32
N ARG A 913 1.51 -4.57 29.60
CA ARG A 913 0.35 -3.90 28.99
C ARG A 913 -0.87 -3.69 29.91
N THR A 914 -0.67 -3.43 31.20
CA THR A 914 -1.78 -3.29 32.17
C THR A 914 -2.43 -1.90 32.22
N ALA A 915 -1.81 -0.90 31.61
CA ALA A 915 -2.33 0.46 31.40
C ALA A 915 -2.52 0.80 29.90
N LEU A 916 -2.24 -0.15 28.99
CA LEU A 916 -2.50 0.01 27.56
C LEU A 916 -3.99 -0.21 27.26
N GLY A 917 -4.52 0.60 26.35
CA GLY A 917 -5.86 0.50 25.78
C GLY A 917 -5.83 0.81 24.28
N ASP A 918 -6.73 0.21 23.51
CA ASP A 918 -7.07 0.64 22.14
C ASP A 918 -8.10 1.81 22.20
N GLU A 919 -8.46 2.47 21.09
CA GLU A 919 -9.54 3.49 21.05
C GLU A 919 -10.85 2.96 21.64
N GLU A 920 -11.08 1.64 21.55
CA GLU A 920 -12.24 0.99 22.15
C GLU A 920 -12.07 0.63 23.64
N ALA A 921 -10.88 0.66 24.24
CA ALA A 921 -10.65 0.17 25.61
C ALA A 921 -9.51 0.88 26.38
N GLU A 922 -9.62 2.21 26.45
CA GLU A 922 -8.52 3.18 26.48
C GLU A 922 -7.67 3.33 27.76
N LEU A 923 -7.93 2.60 28.85
CA LEU A 923 -7.11 2.66 30.08
C LEU A 923 -6.68 1.29 30.65
N GLY A 924 -6.97 0.20 29.93
CA GLY A 924 -6.60 -1.16 30.33
C GLY A 924 -7.09 -1.56 31.73
N PHE A 925 -6.37 -2.50 32.36
CA PHE A 925 -6.64 -3.00 33.71
C PHE A 925 -6.52 -1.92 34.78
N ALA A 926 -5.60 -0.98 34.64
CA ALA A 926 -5.36 0.07 35.61
C ALA A 926 -6.53 1.07 35.68
N GLY A 927 -7.08 1.51 34.55
CA GLY A 927 -8.27 2.38 34.54
C GLY A 927 -9.52 1.70 35.07
N LEU A 928 -9.72 0.43 34.70
CA LEU A 928 -10.86 -0.34 35.19
C LEU A 928 -10.74 -0.72 36.66
N ALA A 929 -9.53 -0.91 37.19
CA ALA A 929 -9.32 -1.06 38.62
C ALA A 929 -9.74 0.20 39.39
N VAL A 930 -9.48 1.39 38.83
CA VAL A 930 -9.92 2.65 39.44
C VAL A 930 -11.45 2.72 39.48
N GLN A 931 -12.13 2.38 38.38
CA GLN A 931 -13.59 2.30 38.36
C GLN A 931 -14.14 1.23 39.32
N ALA A 932 -13.48 0.06 39.40
CA ALA A 932 -13.83 -1.01 40.34
C ALA A 932 -13.62 -0.64 41.82
N GLY A 933 -13.17 0.59 42.08
CA GLY A 933 -13.14 1.24 43.39
C GLY A 933 -11.77 1.25 44.05
N VAL A 934 -10.70 1.02 43.29
CA VAL A 934 -9.34 1.40 43.72
C VAL A 934 -9.16 2.90 43.53
N LYS A 935 -8.42 3.57 44.42
CA LYS A 935 -8.18 5.00 44.20
C LYS A 935 -7.14 5.30 43.14
N SER A 936 -6.10 4.48 43.08
CA SER A 936 -4.96 4.66 42.18
C SER A 936 -4.46 3.32 41.71
N ALA A 937 -4.19 3.21 40.42
CA ALA A 937 -3.55 2.05 39.82
C ALA A 937 -2.26 2.47 39.12
N LEU A 938 -1.17 1.74 39.38
CA LEU A 938 0.08 1.85 38.62
C LEU A 938 0.14 0.66 37.65
N GLY A 939 0.17 0.94 36.35
CA GLY A 939 0.19 -0.09 35.31
C GLY A 939 1.13 0.27 34.16
N SER A 940 1.42 -0.71 33.29
CA SER A 940 2.39 -0.58 32.20
C SER A 940 1.76 -0.36 30.83
N LEU A 941 2.40 0.43 29.98
CA LEU A 941 1.94 0.81 28.65
C LEU A 941 2.36 -0.19 27.57
N TRP A 942 3.38 -1.02 27.79
CA TRP A 942 3.89 -2.00 26.82
C TRP A 942 4.41 -3.28 27.50
N TYR A 943 5.01 -4.18 26.71
CA TYR A 943 5.72 -5.35 27.23
C TYR A 943 7.02 -4.92 27.91
N VAL A 944 7.08 -5.11 29.23
CA VAL A 944 8.19 -4.65 30.07
C VAL A 944 9.20 -5.77 30.33
N SER A 945 10.47 -5.41 30.52
CA SER A 945 11.50 -6.35 30.99
C SER A 945 11.23 -6.71 32.46
N ASP A 946 11.35 -8.00 32.79
CA ASP A 946 11.16 -8.53 34.15
C ASP A 946 12.13 -7.85 35.13
N GLU A 947 13.41 -7.77 34.76
CA GLU A 947 14.45 -7.20 35.61
C GLU A 947 14.36 -5.67 35.71
N GLY A 948 14.04 -5.00 34.60
CA GLY A 948 13.80 -3.56 34.57
C GLY A 948 12.62 -3.17 35.46
N THR A 949 11.56 -3.97 35.43
CA THR A 949 10.36 -3.78 36.27
C THR A 949 10.68 -3.99 37.74
N MET A 950 11.39 -5.06 38.10
CA MET A 950 11.86 -5.26 39.48
C MET A 950 12.69 -4.07 39.97
N GLY A 951 13.58 -3.53 39.13
CA GLY A 951 14.38 -2.34 39.44
C GLY A 951 13.52 -1.11 39.71
N LEU A 952 12.59 -0.80 38.80
CA LEU A 952 11.65 0.32 38.93
C LEU A 952 10.77 0.18 40.17
N MET A 953 10.17 -0.99 40.41
CA MET A 953 9.27 -1.24 41.53
C MET A 953 10.01 -1.18 42.87
N THR A 954 11.21 -1.75 42.95
CA THR A 954 12.06 -1.63 44.14
C THR A 954 12.34 -0.16 44.47
N SER A 955 12.76 0.62 43.47
CA SER A 955 13.00 2.05 43.64
C SER A 955 11.71 2.81 44.00
N PHE A 956 10.58 2.49 43.37
CA PHE A 956 9.28 3.10 43.68
C PHE A 956 8.89 2.91 45.15
N TYR A 957 9.00 1.70 45.70
CA TYR A 957 8.69 1.44 47.12
C TYR A 957 9.72 2.05 48.08
N GLU A 958 10.97 2.26 47.66
CA GLU A 958 11.93 3.06 48.43
C GLU A 958 11.49 4.52 48.53
N GLN A 959 11.11 5.12 47.40
CA GLN A 959 10.69 6.52 47.32
C GLN A 959 9.31 6.76 47.97
N LEU A 960 8.39 5.78 47.88
CA LEU A 960 7.04 5.88 48.44
C LEU A 960 7.02 6.06 49.97
N LYS A 961 8.11 5.72 50.67
CA LYS A 961 8.23 5.93 52.13
C LYS A 961 8.28 7.40 52.53
N THR A 962 8.82 8.23 51.64
CA THR A 962 9.17 9.61 51.95
C THR A 962 8.48 10.61 51.04
N ALA A 963 8.09 10.21 49.83
CA ALA A 963 7.39 11.08 48.91
C ALA A 963 6.04 11.55 49.49
N PRO A 964 5.66 12.82 49.27
CA PRO A 964 4.41 13.38 49.79
C PRO A 964 3.16 12.82 49.08
N ILE A 965 3.32 12.42 47.81
CA ILE A 965 2.27 11.85 46.95
C ILE A 965 2.78 10.66 46.12
N LYS A 966 1.86 9.84 45.62
CA LYS A 966 2.18 8.61 44.84
C LYS A 966 2.86 8.94 43.50
N ALA A 967 2.40 9.96 42.79
CA ALA A 967 3.01 10.39 41.52
C ALA A 967 4.45 10.92 41.70
N GLU A 968 4.76 11.53 42.84
CA GLU A 968 6.12 11.96 43.14
C GLU A 968 7.02 10.77 43.46
N ALA A 969 6.50 9.72 44.11
CA ALA A 969 7.27 8.49 44.36
C ALA A 969 7.71 7.80 43.05
N ILE A 970 6.80 7.67 42.07
CA ILE A 970 7.15 7.08 40.76
C ILE A 970 8.08 8.01 39.97
N ARG A 971 7.85 9.32 40.00
CA ARG A 971 8.78 10.30 39.41
C ARG A 971 10.20 10.13 39.96
N GLN A 972 10.36 10.07 41.28
CA GLN A 972 11.70 9.90 41.88
C GLN A 972 12.36 8.57 41.48
N ALA A 973 11.58 7.50 41.30
CA ALA A 973 12.11 6.24 40.76
C ALA A 973 12.52 6.35 39.29
N GLN A 974 11.74 7.04 38.47
CA GLN A 974 12.07 7.33 37.06
C GLN A 974 13.34 8.18 36.97
N LEU A 975 13.47 9.21 37.82
CA LEU A 975 14.68 10.04 37.87
C LEU A 975 15.92 9.26 38.31
N ALA A 976 15.78 8.34 39.26
CA ALA A 976 16.88 7.46 39.66
C ALA A 976 17.33 6.56 38.49
N MET A 977 16.40 6.03 37.70
CA MET A 977 16.70 5.25 36.50
C MET A 977 17.36 6.10 35.41
N ILE A 978 16.81 7.29 35.10
CA ILE A 978 17.40 8.26 34.15
C ILE A 978 18.85 8.57 34.50
N LYS A 979 19.17 8.72 35.79
CA LYS A 979 20.52 9.01 36.30
C LYS A 979 21.44 7.78 36.38
N GLY A 980 20.96 6.59 36.04
CA GLY A 980 21.71 5.33 36.17
C GLY A 980 21.95 4.90 37.63
N GLU A 981 21.19 5.44 38.58
CA GLU A 981 21.27 5.06 40.00
C GLU A 981 20.54 3.73 40.28
N VAL A 982 19.68 3.29 39.35
CA VAL A 982 19.04 1.97 39.36
C VAL A 982 19.58 1.15 38.20
N ARG A 983 20.24 0.03 38.50
CA ARG A 983 20.94 -0.80 37.51
C ARG A 983 21.30 -2.17 38.08
N LEU A 984 21.63 -3.11 37.20
CA LEU A 984 22.17 -4.42 37.57
C LEU A 984 23.69 -4.36 37.44
N GLU A 985 24.43 -4.61 38.52
CA GLU A 985 25.90 -4.61 38.51
C GLU A 985 26.46 -5.67 39.47
N GLY A 986 27.37 -6.52 38.97
CA GLY A 986 28.11 -7.47 39.80
C GLY A 986 27.21 -8.48 40.52
N GLY A 987 26.12 -8.92 39.87
CA GLY A 987 25.13 -9.82 40.45
C GLY A 987 24.26 -9.17 41.54
N GLN A 988 24.14 -7.85 41.55
CA GLN A 988 23.32 -7.09 42.49
C GLN A 988 22.37 -6.13 41.75
N LEU A 989 21.17 -5.96 42.28
CA LEU A 989 20.33 -4.81 41.98
C LEU A 989 20.83 -3.62 42.81
N VAL A 990 21.36 -2.60 42.15
CA VAL A 990 21.75 -1.33 42.78
C VAL A 990 20.60 -0.35 42.63
N THR A 991 20.24 0.33 43.72
CA THR A 991 19.33 1.48 43.76
C THR A 991 20.03 2.68 44.39
N SER A 992 19.42 3.87 44.33
CA SER A 992 19.97 5.09 44.95
C SER A 992 20.30 4.95 46.43
N ASN A 993 19.63 4.04 47.14
CA ASN A 993 19.78 3.88 48.59
C ASN A 993 20.65 2.68 48.99
N ARG A 994 20.56 1.57 48.25
CA ARG A 994 21.08 0.25 48.69
C ARG A 994 21.43 -0.64 47.49
N SER A 995 22.13 -1.72 47.79
CA SER A 995 22.36 -2.81 46.85
C SER A 995 21.79 -4.11 47.41
N TYR A 996 21.13 -4.88 46.55
CA TYR A 996 20.45 -6.13 46.89
C TYR A 996 21.06 -7.28 46.07
N PRO A 997 21.50 -8.39 46.69
CA PRO A 997 22.02 -9.52 45.94
C PRO A 997 20.92 -10.16 45.08
N LEU A 998 21.21 -10.41 43.81
CA LEU A 998 20.31 -11.12 42.90
C LEU A 998 20.24 -12.61 43.28
N LEU A 999 19.10 -13.25 43.02
CA LEU A 999 18.96 -14.70 43.11
C LEU A 999 19.92 -15.39 42.13
N SER A 1000 20.35 -16.62 42.43
CA SER A 1000 21.31 -17.36 41.58
C SER A 1000 20.84 -17.49 40.12
N GLU A 1001 19.54 -17.61 39.91
CA GLU A 1001 18.88 -17.67 38.58
C GLU A 1001 18.92 -16.33 37.83
N LEU A 1002 19.12 -15.22 38.54
CA LEU A 1002 19.24 -13.87 37.99
C LEU A 1002 20.72 -13.43 37.85
N GLN A 1003 21.66 -14.11 38.50
CA GLN A 1003 23.10 -13.82 38.42
C GLN A 1003 23.72 -14.16 37.05
N GLN A 1004 22.99 -14.90 36.21
CA GLN A 1004 23.37 -15.19 34.84
C GLN A 1004 23.15 -14.00 33.88
N PHE A 1005 22.39 -12.98 34.30
CA PHE A 1005 22.22 -11.76 33.52
C PHE A 1005 23.47 -10.87 33.64
N GLU A 1006 23.91 -10.33 32.51
CA GLU A 1006 25.02 -9.39 32.44
C GLU A 1006 24.68 -8.05 33.13
N ASP A 1007 25.71 -7.27 33.47
CA ASP A 1007 25.55 -5.91 33.98
C ASP A 1007 24.68 -5.11 33.00
N ARG A 1008 23.65 -4.43 33.50
CA ARG A 1008 22.62 -3.79 32.66
C ARG A 1008 22.28 -2.40 33.17
N GLU A 1009 22.43 -1.41 32.29
CA GLU A 1009 21.91 -0.07 32.52
C GLU A 1009 20.41 -0.02 32.24
N LEU A 1010 19.65 0.62 33.14
CA LEU A 1010 18.20 0.75 33.04
C LEU A 1010 17.77 2.20 32.79
N SER A 1011 18.65 3.01 32.19
CA SER A 1011 18.46 4.45 31.96
C SER A 1011 17.62 4.78 30.71
N HIS A 1012 17.45 3.83 29.80
CA HIS A 1012 16.62 4.01 28.61
C HIS A 1012 15.13 4.16 28.96
N PRO A 1013 14.35 5.08 28.33
CA PRO A 1013 12.93 5.28 28.63
C PRO A 1013 12.08 4.02 28.60
N TYR A 1014 12.41 3.06 27.73
CA TYR A 1014 11.79 1.73 27.71
C TYR A 1014 11.53 1.13 29.10
N TYR A 1015 12.48 1.29 30.04
CA TYR A 1015 12.38 0.70 31.38
C TYR A 1015 11.58 1.55 32.37
N TRP A 1016 11.64 2.88 32.28
CA TRP A 1016 11.09 3.76 33.32
C TRP A 1016 9.84 4.54 32.89
N SER A 1017 9.63 4.80 31.60
CA SER A 1017 8.43 5.50 31.09
C SER A 1017 7.28 4.55 30.77
N ALA A 1018 7.49 3.25 30.92
CA ALA A 1018 6.47 2.22 30.70
C ALA A 1018 5.32 2.31 31.70
N PHE A 1019 5.56 2.80 32.92
CA PHE A 1019 4.54 2.79 33.97
C PHE A 1019 3.90 4.16 34.17
N THR A 1020 2.58 4.17 34.29
CA THR A 1020 1.78 5.38 34.52
C THR A 1020 0.83 5.21 35.71
N MET A 1021 0.65 6.30 36.46
CA MET A 1021 -0.26 6.37 37.61
C MET A 1021 -1.64 6.81 37.14
N ILE A 1022 -2.64 5.95 37.24
CA ILE A 1022 -4.02 6.19 36.80
C ILE A 1022 -4.94 6.33 38.02
N GLY A 1023 -5.88 7.27 37.97
CA GLY A 1023 -6.80 7.59 39.06
C GLY A 1023 -6.28 8.76 39.89
N ASN A 1024 -6.32 8.66 41.22
CA ASN A 1024 -5.83 9.72 42.10
C ASN A 1024 -4.30 9.65 42.26
N PRO A 1025 -3.51 10.60 41.72
CA PRO A 1025 -2.04 10.55 41.83
C PRO A 1025 -1.51 10.96 43.20
N TRP A 1026 -2.39 11.43 44.11
CA TRP A 1026 -2.03 12.03 45.38
C TRP A 1026 -1.97 11.04 46.54
#